data_AF-A0A2S6I7H3-F1
#
_entry.id   AF-A0A2S6I7H3-F1
#
_cell.length_a   1.000
_cell.length_b   1.000
_cell.length_c   1.000
_cell.angle_alpha   90.00
_cell.angle_beta   90.00
_cell.angle_gamma   90.00
#
_symmetry.space_group_name_H-M   'P 1'
#
loop_
_entity.id
_entity.type
_entity.pdbx_description
1 polymer ?
#
loop_
_entity_poly.entity_id
_entity_poly.type
_entity_poly.pdbx_seq_one_letter_code
_entity_poly.pdbx_strand_id
1 'polypeptide(L)'
;MMRTVLATWLCLVVFSTGLGAQHGMSRVQLAKLPVLSLPVQHNDSLLAREISRRKPGRPQTFAVSLPVHLTPEDDGKWVAAADYDRWRMRVKSAGAKSLNLGFTRFVLPEGAALYLSNDQQRYGPFTAADNEDHAQLWTPLLRGDEVLLELEVPPGRKEAVELVLSTVNHDFEGAIDLLSGDCHVDVACGAAEGYPQVDDHRDVIRSVAAYTVEGRERCTGFLVNNTNQDGRPLFLTANHCGVNEETAPTLVAYWNFENETCRLPGSTASGSAGNGTLDVYNTGARLLASYAATDMTLVELDEPVNPRARAFFAGWNALDNLPNDGVFTVHHPNLDEKRISFSDRAVTRSTIVGEASSSGNFLRVAQWDLGSTEGGSSGAPLFDPAGRVRGQLFGGRATCGTQAEDMFGWLQVSWTGGGSPATRLMDWLDPCGRSAGTLSGLDEADLARTLVASRGCQDVCVAADATFEFTLGTAFPDETTLTVVSDGGLNWEVPPTVDGGQSFTLSVSAVTVDAGSYPIEIVASGGQYRSAVTIILNVTVAPPPAVIALRPADNGTGLDPSVELAWRPVSNAESYQLQYSLTPDFTAVAANLTELAETTYTPTYPLPGETRYFWRVRAQNACGNGTWSAVRSFTTDTRTCLVRRGMALPVPIPSGDPSEVVAALDVAGAITPADLEIIVGIEHTFLGDLEAKLVSPDGVEVKLFDPLSDGSCPARNLYVIFADDASITAEQFSERCEDGSDTDYLRVRPLEPLADLLDQNAGGTWKLVVNDRAAMDGGAITDFRIRICENRVDRRDLDVEVVGEALTACANEGGTATLRLGADFTDEIALRVEAGGLELDNYTFSHDVGAHTVGVRFSAWTLAGVGTQELAFTVIAADGTERQALNTLTVLPLPEPVTPLAARIGAERVTFRWRGSGVAETYTLEVSPTEQFGAPALVALTRNRQITLPRGDLPETFYWRVVGNNSCGSFPGPSRAMAADTANAVHTIDAGQSIVIYPNPTHGEVRLELQGAWPDRQMQAVLFGADGRQVARWPDVRALNHRLQMEGIPAGVYFLRVTGSFGGITERLLLLR
;
A
#
# COMPACT_ATOMS: atom_id res chain seq x y z
N MET A 1 17.81 13.25 -76.28
CA MET A 1 19.13 13.20 -75.61
C MET A 1 18.89 13.38 -74.12
N MET A 2 18.61 12.35 -73.31
CA MET A 2 19.20 11.00 -73.24
C MET A 2 20.72 11.02 -73.00
N ARG A 3 21.13 11.13 -71.71
CA ARG A 3 22.24 10.39 -71.04
C ARG A 3 22.67 11.03 -69.69
N THR A 4 21.73 11.27 -68.76
CA THR A 4 22.08 11.73 -67.39
C THR A 4 21.08 11.38 -66.28
N VAL A 5 20.05 10.56 -66.54
CA VAL A 5 18.94 10.30 -65.58
C VAL A 5 18.88 8.83 -65.11
N LEU A 6 19.81 7.97 -65.56
CA LEU A 6 19.74 6.51 -65.33
C LEU A 6 20.69 5.97 -64.23
N ALA A 7 21.31 6.84 -63.42
CA ALA A 7 22.28 6.45 -62.39
C ALA A 7 21.81 6.68 -60.94
N THR A 8 20.69 7.37 -60.74
CA THR A 8 20.15 7.74 -59.41
C THR A 8 18.88 6.97 -59.02
N TRP A 9 18.45 5.99 -59.82
CA TRP A 9 17.24 5.18 -59.60
C TRP A 9 17.54 3.67 -59.42
N LEU A 10 18.68 3.32 -58.82
CA LEU A 10 19.02 1.91 -58.51
C LEU A 10 19.75 1.68 -57.17
N CYS A 11 19.71 2.65 -56.24
CA CYS A 11 20.30 2.51 -54.88
C CYS A 11 19.29 2.84 -53.75
N LEU A 12 17.98 2.75 -54.00
CA LEU A 12 16.96 3.14 -53.02
C LEU A 12 15.72 2.22 -53.01
N VAL A 13 15.92 0.93 -53.32
CA VAL A 13 14.87 -0.12 -53.24
C VAL A 13 15.42 -1.42 -52.60
N VAL A 14 16.35 -1.30 -51.64
CA VAL A 14 16.86 -2.45 -50.84
C VAL A 14 17.07 -2.03 -49.38
N PHE A 15 16.05 -1.49 -48.73
CA PHE A 15 15.99 -1.31 -47.26
C PHE A 15 14.54 -1.33 -46.72
N SER A 16 13.67 -2.16 -47.32
CA SER A 16 12.28 -2.34 -46.87
C SER A 16 11.85 -3.82 -46.74
N THR A 17 12.81 -4.74 -46.67
CA THR A 17 12.59 -6.15 -46.29
C THR A 17 13.73 -6.59 -45.36
N GLY A 18 13.47 -6.60 -44.04
CA GLY A 18 14.51 -6.95 -43.06
C GLY A 18 14.10 -7.01 -41.58
N LEU A 19 13.06 -6.28 -41.16
CA LEU A 19 12.64 -6.24 -39.74
C LEU A 19 11.97 -7.53 -39.22
N GLY A 20 11.67 -8.50 -40.09
CA GLY A 20 11.01 -9.76 -39.71
C GLY A 20 11.93 -10.96 -39.45
N ALA A 21 13.27 -10.82 -39.43
CA ALA A 21 14.16 -11.98 -39.54
C ALA A 21 15.48 -11.97 -38.72
N GLN A 22 15.67 -11.07 -37.75
CA GLN A 22 16.90 -11.06 -36.92
C GLN A 22 16.79 -11.79 -35.56
N HIS A 23 15.58 -12.13 -35.09
CA HIS A 23 15.38 -12.71 -33.75
C HIS A 23 14.76 -14.12 -33.73
N GLY A 24 14.50 -14.70 -34.91
CA GLY A 24 13.96 -16.07 -35.01
C GLY A 24 15.03 -17.15 -34.79
N MET A 25 15.23 -17.59 -33.55
CA MET A 25 15.86 -18.91 -33.32
C MET A 25 14.98 -19.99 -33.95
N SER A 26 15.54 -20.82 -34.84
CA SER A 26 14.79 -21.94 -35.40
C SER A 26 14.31 -22.89 -34.29
N ARG A 27 13.19 -23.60 -34.49
CA ARG A 27 12.69 -24.61 -33.53
C ARG A 27 13.77 -25.62 -33.10
N VAL A 28 14.71 -25.94 -34.00
CA VAL A 28 15.85 -26.84 -33.75
C VAL A 28 16.92 -26.21 -32.85
N GLN A 29 17.08 -24.88 -32.87
CA GLN A 29 17.94 -24.15 -31.93
C GLN A 29 17.24 -23.93 -30.59
N LEU A 30 15.94 -23.59 -30.60
CA LEU A 30 15.13 -23.39 -29.40
C LEU A 30 15.07 -24.68 -28.55
N ALA A 31 14.86 -25.83 -29.18
CA ALA A 31 14.84 -27.14 -28.51
C ALA A 31 16.19 -27.57 -27.90
N LYS A 32 17.29 -26.84 -28.14
CA LYS A 32 18.62 -27.08 -27.54
C LYS A 32 18.89 -26.19 -26.33
N LEU A 33 17.97 -25.30 -25.97
CA LEU A 33 18.03 -24.51 -24.74
C LEU A 33 17.40 -25.29 -23.59
N PRO A 34 17.93 -25.16 -22.35
CA PRO A 34 17.25 -25.65 -21.15
C PRO A 34 15.83 -25.09 -21.03
N VAL A 35 14.97 -25.82 -20.33
CA VAL A 35 13.58 -25.43 -20.07
C VAL A 35 13.16 -25.85 -18.67
N LEU A 36 12.69 -24.88 -17.87
CA LEU A 36 11.96 -25.14 -16.64
C LEU A 36 10.50 -25.47 -17.03
N SER A 37 10.09 -26.72 -16.80
CA SER A 37 8.71 -27.17 -17.01
C SER A 37 7.97 -27.15 -15.68
N LEU A 38 6.90 -26.36 -15.58
CA LEU A 38 6.13 -26.20 -14.35
C LEU A 38 5.01 -27.26 -14.22
N PRO A 39 4.48 -27.49 -13.01
CA PRO A 39 3.34 -28.40 -12.80
C PRO A 39 2.12 -28.00 -13.63
N VAL A 40 1.47 -28.99 -14.25
CA VAL A 40 0.25 -28.79 -15.04
C VAL A 40 -0.87 -28.24 -14.16
N GLN A 41 -1.61 -27.26 -14.66
CA GLN A 41 -2.76 -26.65 -14.00
C GLN A 41 -4.07 -27.14 -14.64
N HIS A 42 -5.17 -27.11 -13.88
CA HIS A 42 -6.50 -27.49 -14.34
C HIS A 42 -7.37 -26.25 -14.60
N ASN A 43 -7.17 -25.61 -15.75
CA ASN A 43 -7.74 -24.29 -16.05
C ASN A 43 -9.26 -24.22 -15.88
N ASP A 44 -10.02 -25.23 -16.33
CA ASP A 44 -11.48 -25.25 -16.20
C ASP A 44 -11.92 -25.25 -14.72
N SER A 45 -11.20 -25.98 -13.85
CA SER A 45 -11.44 -26.01 -12.40
C SER A 45 -11.05 -24.69 -11.73
N LEU A 46 -9.92 -24.10 -12.14
CA LEU A 46 -9.48 -22.79 -11.66
C LEU A 46 -10.49 -21.69 -12.03
N LEU A 47 -10.98 -21.70 -13.26
CA LEU A 47 -11.97 -20.76 -13.77
C LEU A 47 -13.34 -20.94 -13.12
N ALA A 48 -13.83 -22.17 -12.98
CA ALA A 48 -15.09 -22.44 -12.27
C ALA A 48 -15.06 -21.96 -10.82
N ARG A 49 -13.91 -22.14 -10.13
CA ARG A 49 -13.67 -21.64 -8.77
C ARG A 49 -13.54 -20.12 -8.71
N GLU A 50 -12.92 -19.48 -9.69
CA GLU A 50 -12.89 -18.02 -9.77
C GLU A 50 -14.31 -17.46 -9.93
N ILE A 51 -15.08 -18.00 -10.89
CA ILE A 51 -16.46 -17.58 -11.17
C ILE A 51 -17.33 -17.68 -9.91
N SER A 52 -17.21 -18.74 -9.11
CA SER A 52 -17.96 -18.87 -7.86
C SER A 52 -17.56 -17.89 -6.76
N ARG A 53 -16.38 -17.26 -6.87
CA ARG A 53 -15.86 -16.24 -5.93
C ARG A 53 -16.03 -14.80 -6.41
N ARG A 54 -16.54 -14.57 -7.63
CA ARG A 54 -16.78 -13.22 -8.16
C ARG A 54 -17.90 -12.53 -7.39
N LYS A 55 -17.57 -11.39 -6.78
CA LYS A 55 -18.48 -10.51 -6.03
C LYS A 55 -17.93 -9.07 -6.08
N PRO A 56 -18.78 -8.03 -5.89
CA PRO A 56 -18.30 -6.66 -5.70
C PRO A 56 -17.28 -6.58 -4.55
N GLY A 57 -16.29 -5.70 -4.68
CA GLY A 57 -15.23 -5.56 -3.66
C GLY A 57 -14.23 -6.72 -3.61
N ARG A 58 -14.04 -7.45 -4.70
CA ARG A 58 -12.91 -8.38 -4.90
C ARG A 58 -12.40 -8.24 -6.35
N PRO A 59 -11.08 -8.19 -6.60
CA PRO A 59 -10.57 -8.12 -7.96
C PRO A 59 -10.71 -9.49 -8.61
N GLN A 60 -10.90 -9.51 -9.94
CA GLN A 60 -10.97 -10.77 -10.67
C GLN A 60 -9.56 -11.34 -10.82
N THR A 61 -9.38 -12.59 -10.38
CA THR A 61 -8.11 -13.32 -10.51
C THR A 61 -8.15 -14.17 -11.78
N PHE A 62 -7.17 -14.00 -12.67
CA PHE A 62 -7.10 -14.71 -13.97
C PHE A 62 -5.94 -15.70 -14.07
N ALA A 63 -4.94 -15.55 -13.20
CA ALA A 63 -3.77 -16.42 -13.16
C ALA A 63 -3.57 -17.07 -11.78
N VAL A 64 -2.85 -18.18 -11.77
CA VAL A 64 -2.29 -18.79 -10.55
C VAL A 64 -0.78 -18.57 -10.53
N SER A 65 -0.28 -18.07 -9.40
CA SER A 65 1.14 -17.80 -9.18
C SER A 65 1.86 -19.11 -8.83
N LEU A 66 2.83 -19.49 -9.67
CA LEU A 66 3.65 -20.69 -9.45
C LEU A 66 5.03 -20.25 -8.94
N PRO A 67 5.39 -20.58 -7.68
CA PRO A 67 6.70 -20.23 -7.15
C PRO A 67 7.80 -21.05 -7.83
N VAL A 68 8.90 -20.37 -8.13
CA VAL A 68 10.10 -20.93 -8.75
C VAL A 68 11.34 -20.36 -8.06
N HIS A 69 12.51 -20.92 -8.37
CA HIS A 69 13.78 -20.30 -8.07
C HIS A 69 14.68 -20.54 -9.27
N LEU A 70 15.02 -19.48 -10.00
CA LEU A 70 15.79 -19.58 -11.24
C LEU A 70 16.78 -18.42 -11.34
N THR A 71 18.06 -18.74 -11.48
CA THR A 71 19.18 -17.77 -11.51
C THR A 71 20.05 -17.97 -12.77
N PRO A 72 20.70 -16.92 -13.32
CA PRO A 72 21.69 -17.10 -14.39
C PRO A 72 22.98 -17.80 -13.96
N GLU A 73 23.19 -18.05 -12.67
CA GLU A 73 24.35 -18.76 -12.13
C GLU A 73 24.14 -20.28 -12.21
N ASP A 74 23.00 -20.77 -11.73
CA ASP A 74 22.68 -22.20 -11.65
C ASP A 74 21.92 -22.73 -12.87
N ASP A 75 21.11 -21.88 -13.53
CA ASP A 75 20.19 -22.28 -14.59
C ASP A 75 20.57 -21.76 -15.99
N GLY A 76 19.84 -22.28 -16.99
CA GLY A 76 19.91 -21.80 -18.36
C GLY A 76 21.25 -22.09 -19.04
N LYS A 77 21.64 -21.23 -19.98
CA LYS A 77 22.85 -21.44 -20.79
C LYS A 77 23.49 -20.14 -21.25
N TRP A 78 24.73 -19.93 -20.82
CA TRP A 78 25.61 -18.90 -21.36
C TRP A 78 26.23 -19.28 -22.70
N VAL A 79 26.36 -18.29 -23.58
CA VAL A 79 27.14 -18.32 -24.82
C VAL A 79 27.88 -16.99 -24.95
N ALA A 80 29.21 -17.04 -25.02
CA ALA A 80 30.01 -15.85 -25.28
C ALA A 80 29.88 -15.41 -26.75
N ALA A 81 29.70 -14.12 -27.00
CA ALA A 81 29.83 -13.49 -28.31
C ALA A 81 30.83 -12.32 -28.26
N ALA A 82 31.06 -11.64 -29.38
CA ALA A 82 32.10 -10.62 -29.49
C ALA A 82 31.78 -9.35 -28.66
N ASP A 83 30.52 -8.91 -28.71
CA ASP A 83 30.07 -7.65 -28.11
C ASP A 83 29.36 -7.84 -26.76
N TYR A 84 28.77 -9.02 -26.53
CA TYR A 84 28.04 -9.39 -25.31
C TYR A 84 28.22 -10.87 -24.99
N ASP A 85 28.24 -11.20 -23.71
CA ASP A 85 27.90 -12.52 -23.21
C ASP A 85 26.38 -12.67 -23.17
N ARG A 86 25.83 -13.78 -23.66
CA ARG A 86 24.38 -14.00 -23.75
C ARG A 86 23.96 -15.24 -22.97
N TRP A 87 23.06 -15.07 -21.99
CA TRP A 87 22.38 -16.15 -21.29
C TRP A 87 21.00 -16.38 -21.88
N ARG A 88 20.57 -17.64 -21.93
CA ARG A 88 19.23 -18.04 -22.38
C ARG A 88 18.65 -19.15 -21.53
N MET A 89 17.36 -19.01 -21.21
CA MET A 89 16.58 -19.99 -20.48
C MET A 89 15.13 -19.97 -20.96
N ARG A 90 14.45 -21.12 -20.97
CA ARG A 90 13.02 -21.19 -21.27
C ARG A 90 12.23 -21.55 -20.04
N VAL A 91 11.03 -20.98 -19.92
CA VAL A 91 10.06 -21.31 -18.87
C VAL A 91 8.78 -21.73 -19.57
N LYS A 92 8.22 -22.88 -19.18
CA LYS A 92 7.00 -23.45 -19.77
C LYS A 92 5.99 -23.83 -18.68
N SER A 93 4.75 -23.35 -18.82
CA SER A 93 3.63 -23.71 -17.96
C SER A 93 2.50 -24.25 -18.82
N ALA A 94 2.50 -25.57 -19.04
CA ALA A 94 1.69 -26.20 -20.08
C ALA A 94 0.19 -25.89 -19.93
N GLY A 95 -0.42 -25.30 -20.96
CA GLY A 95 -1.83 -24.93 -20.98
C GLY A 95 -2.14 -23.47 -20.61
N ALA A 96 -1.15 -22.68 -20.16
CA ALA A 96 -1.35 -21.27 -19.88
C ALA A 96 -1.77 -20.49 -21.14
N LYS A 97 -2.68 -19.53 -20.97
CA LYS A 97 -3.14 -18.64 -22.05
C LYS A 97 -2.18 -17.48 -22.28
N SER A 98 -1.61 -16.99 -21.18
CA SER A 98 -0.50 -16.06 -21.13
C SER A 98 0.42 -16.38 -19.94
N LEU A 99 1.63 -15.83 -19.97
CA LEU A 99 2.59 -15.85 -18.88
C LEU A 99 3.02 -14.43 -18.56
N ASN A 100 3.28 -14.18 -17.28
CA ASN A 100 4.09 -13.06 -16.84
C ASN A 100 4.95 -13.51 -15.65
N LEU A 101 5.99 -12.74 -15.36
CA LEU A 101 7.07 -13.12 -14.48
C LEU A 101 7.24 -12.09 -13.37
N GLY A 102 7.43 -12.59 -12.14
CA GLY A 102 7.86 -11.79 -10.99
C GLY A 102 9.30 -12.15 -10.64
N PHE A 103 10.20 -11.19 -10.77
CA PHE A 103 11.57 -11.25 -10.28
C PHE A 103 11.62 -10.56 -8.93
N THR A 104 11.90 -11.29 -7.84
CA THR A 104 12.15 -10.67 -6.53
C THR A 104 13.55 -10.09 -6.39
N ARG A 105 14.47 -10.42 -7.31
CA ARG A 105 15.74 -9.72 -7.49
C ARG A 105 15.96 -9.42 -8.96
N PHE A 106 15.99 -8.14 -9.29
CA PHE A 106 16.38 -7.60 -10.59
C PHE A 106 17.38 -6.47 -10.37
N VAL A 107 18.66 -6.74 -10.56
CA VAL A 107 19.71 -5.73 -10.76
C VAL A 107 20.60 -6.15 -11.92
N LEU A 108 20.62 -5.30 -12.94
CA LEU A 108 21.48 -5.43 -14.11
C LEU A 108 22.60 -4.38 -14.10
N PRO A 109 23.83 -4.74 -14.49
CA PRO A 109 24.91 -3.78 -14.60
C PRO A 109 24.73 -2.91 -15.85
N GLU A 110 25.31 -1.71 -15.83
CA GLU A 110 25.29 -0.77 -16.96
C GLU A 110 25.63 -1.44 -18.31
N GLY A 111 24.80 -1.19 -19.32
CA GLY A 111 24.90 -1.80 -20.65
C GLY A 111 24.45 -3.26 -20.76
N ALA A 112 23.91 -3.89 -19.71
CA ALA A 112 23.19 -5.17 -19.81
C ALA A 112 21.71 -4.96 -20.14
N ALA A 113 21.08 -5.98 -20.73
CA ALA A 113 19.70 -5.96 -21.16
C ALA A 113 19.03 -7.34 -21.03
N LEU A 114 17.90 -7.43 -20.33
CA LEU A 114 17.02 -8.59 -20.32
C LEU A 114 15.90 -8.42 -21.35
N TYR A 115 15.61 -9.49 -22.08
CA TYR A 115 14.49 -9.61 -23.00
C TYR A 115 13.64 -10.82 -22.65
N LEU A 116 12.32 -10.65 -22.74
CA LEU A 116 11.35 -11.75 -22.71
C LEU A 116 10.78 -11.89 -24.13
N SER A 117 10.66 -13.12 -24.64
CA SER A 117 10.16 -13.34 -26.00
C SER A 117 9.45 -14.68 -26.17
N ASN A 118 8.50 -14.73 -27.10
CA ASN A 118 7.90 -15.95 -27.65
C ASN A 118 7.98 -15.86 -29.20
N ASP A 119 7.13 -16.57 -29.94
CA ASP A 119 7.08 -16.51 -31.41
C ASP A 119 6.23 -15.33 -31.98
N GLN A 120 5.58 -14.55 -31.11
CA GLN A 120 4.65 -13.46 -31.47
C GLN A 120 5.08 -12.07 -30.95
N GLN A 121 5.72 -12.02 -29.78
CA GLN A 121 5.98 -10.83 -28.97
C GLN A 121 7.41 -10.84 -28.43
N ARG A 122 7.94 -9.63 -28.16
CA ARG A 122 9.16 -9.42 -27.39
C ARG A 122 9.00 -8.18 -26.52
N TYR A 123 9.35 -8.30 -25.24
CA TYR A 123 9.41 -7.22 -24.27
C TYR A 123 10.86 -6.93 -23.85
N GLY A 124 11.08 -5.74 -23.31
CA GLY A 124 12.39 -5.18 -23.04
C GLY A 124 13.00 -4.38 -24.21
N PRO A 125 14.25 -3.92 -24.10
CA PRO A 125 15.20 -4.28 -23.04
C PRO A 125 14.77 -3.73 -21.68
N PHE A 126 14.75 -4.59 -20.67
CA PHE A 126 14.85 -4.15 -19.28
C PHE A 126 16.34 -4.05 -18.96
N THR A 127 16.76 -2.98 -18.30
CA THR A 127 18.15 -2.50 -18.26
C THR A 127 18.58 -2.14 -16.83
N ALA A 128 19.73 -1.48 -16.69
CA ALA A 128 20.15 -0.89 -15.42
C ALA A 128 19.32 0.36 -15.00
N ALA A 129 18.48 0.90 -15.89
CA ALA A 129 17.54 1.98 -15.54
C ALA A 129 16.39 1.45 -14.66
N ASP A 130 15.90 0.26 -14.98
CA ASP A 130 14.82 -0.49 -14.32
C ASP A 130 15.28 -1.13 -12.97
N ASN A 131 16.42 -0.68 -12.40
CA ASN A 131 17.01 -1.20 -11.16
C ASN A 131 16.40 -0.49 -9.94
N GLU A 132 15.22 -0.92 -9.51
CA GLU A 132 14.48 -0.23 -8.44
C GLU A 132 15.01 -0.46 -7.02
N ASP A 133 14.61 0.43 -6.11
CA ASP A 133 14.98 0.46 -4.68
C ASP A 133 14.49 -0.81 -3.93
N HIS A 134 13.34 -1.35 -4.35
CA HIS A 134 12.81 -2.65 -3.89
C HIS A 134 13.40 -3.84 -4.68
N ALA A 135 14.15 -3.58 -5.75
CA ALA A 135 14.81 -4.52 -6.64
C ALA A 135 13.94 -5.65 -7.19
N GLN A 136 12.65 -5.39 -7.39
CA GLN A 136 11.74 -6.32 -8.06
C GLN A 136 11.49 -5.85 -9.49
N LEU A 137 11.20 -6.78 -10.39
CA LEU A 137 10.65 -6.48 -11.71
C LEU A 137 9.48 -7.41 -11.98
N TRP A 138 8.35 -6.84 -12.39
CA TRP A 138 7.16 -7.58 -12.80
C TRP A 138 6.84 -7.27 -14.24
N THR A 139 6.66 -8.30 -15.06
CA THR A 139 6.68 -8.13 -16.52
C THR A 139 5.28 -8.02 -17.13
N PRO A 140 5.14 -7.38 -18.31
CA PRO A 140 3.93 -7.45 -19.13
C PRO A 140 3.43 -8.87 -19.40
N LEU A 141 2.14 -9.00 -19.73
CA LEU A 141 1.53 -10.27 -20.17
C LEU A 141 2.05 -10.71 -21.56
N LEU A 142 2.66 -11.89 -21.64
CA LEU A 142 3.08 -12.56 -22.88
C LEU A 142 2.11 -13.68 -23.25
N ARG A 143 1.58 -13.68 -24.48
CA ARG A 143 0.68 -14.74 -24.97
C ARG A 143 1.35 -16.12 -25.01
N GLY A 144 0.57 -17.18 -24.78
CA GLY A 144 1.01 -18.57 -24.88
C GLY A 144 1.60 -19.18 -23.60
N ASP A 145 2.11 -20.41 -23.73
CA ASP A 145 2.47 -21.28 -22.59
C ASP A 145 3.98 -21.44 -22.35
N GLU A 146 4.82 -20.73 -23.12
CA GLU A 146 6.29 -20.82 -23.10
C GLU A 146 6.93 -19.46 -23.40
N VAL A 147 7.90 -19.06 -22.57
CA VAL A 147 8.68 -17.82 -22.75
C VAL A 147 10.19 -18.13 -22.77
N LEU A 148 10.90 -17.46 -23.69
CA LEU A 148 12.36 -17.40 -23.75
C LEU A 148 12.84 -16.14 -23.04
N LEU A 149 13.64 -16.35 -22.00
CA LEU A 149 14.47 -15.33 -21.36
C LEU A 149 15.79 -15.23 -22.10
N GLU A 150 16.18 -14.02 -22.47
CA GLU A 150 17.47 -13.73 -23.09
C GLU A 150 18.10 -12.52 -22.39
N LEU A 151 19.18 -12.76 -21.66
CA LEU A 151 19.95 -11.73 -20.97
C LEU A 151 21.26 -11.50 -21.73
N GLU A 152 21.50 -10.26 -22.14
CA GLU A 152 22.75 -9.80 -22.75
C GLU A 152 23.54 -9.00 -21.73
N VAL A 153 24.83 -9.29 -21.57
CA VAL A 153 25.70 -8.66 -20.57
C VAL A 153 27.03 -8.29 -21.21
N PRO A 154 27.59 -7.09 -20.99
CA PRO A 154 28.91 -6.74 -21.50
C PRO A 154 29.98 -7.74 -21.02
N PRO A 155 30.98 -8.08 -21.86
CA PRO A 155 32.02 -9.05 -21.51
C PRO A 155 32.72 -8.69 -20.20
N GLY A 156 32.81 -9.65 -19.29
CA GLY A 156 33.39 -9.45 -17.95
C GLY A 156 32.46 -8.79 -16.92
N ARG A 157 31.17 -8.54 -17.24
CA ARG A 157 30.17 -8.04 -16.28
C ARG A 157 29.14 -9.09 -15.82
N LYS A 158 29.26 -10.36 -16.22
CA LYS A 158 28.38 -11.46 -15.76
C LYS A 158 28.22 -11.50 -14.23
N GLU A 159 29.33 -11.26 -13.53
CA GLU A 159 29.46 -11.36 -12.08
C GLU A 159 28.72 -10.25 -11.31
N ALA A 160 28.27 -9.19 -12.01
CA ALA A 160 27.49 -8.08 -11.47
C ALA A 160 25.99 -8.16 -11.86
N VAL A 161 25.54 -9.32 -12.34
CA VAL A 161 24.11 -9.61 -12.56
C VAL A 161 23.54 -10.23 -11.29
N GLU A 162 22.54 -9.59 -10.71
CA GLU A 162 21.71 -10.20 -9.66
C GLU A 162 20.28 -10.36 -10.21
N LEU A 163 19.98 -11.53 -10.76
CA LEU A 163 18.68 -11.84 -11.36
C LEU A 163 18.13 -13.13 -10.75
N VAL A 164 17.01 -13.03 -10.05
CA VAL A 164 16.28 -14.18 -9.49
C VAL A 164 14.82 -14.09 -9.92
N LEU A 165 14.43 -15.02 -10.79
CA LEU A 165 13.02 -15.26 -11.10
C LEU A 165 12.42 -16.11 -9.97
N SER A 166 11.36 -15.61 -9.35
CA SER A 166 10.72 -16.24 -8.19
C SER A 166 9.27 -16.64 -8.44
N THR A 167 8.58 -15.99 -9.38
CA THR A 167 7.16 -16.23 -9.66
C THR A 167 6.92 -16.35 -11.17
N VAL A 168 6.17 -17.37 -11.57
CA VAL A 168 5.63 -17.51 -12.92
C VAL A 168 4.12 -17.59 -12.82
N ASN A 169 3.42 -16.60 -13.35
CA ASN A 169 1.95 -16.60 -13.36
C ASN A 169 1.42 -17.39 -14.56
N HIS A 170 0.64 -18.42 -14.28
CA HIS A 170 -0.09 -19.20 -15.26
C HIS A 170 -1.50 -18.61 -15.41
N ASP A 171 -1.75 -17.87 -16.49
CA ASP A 171 -3.08 -17.38 -16.84
C ASP A 171 -3.97 -18.55 -17.28
N PHE A 172 -5.00 -18.84 -16.47
CA PHE A 172 -5.94 -19.92 -16.71
C PHE A 172 -7.18 -19.48 -17.49
N GLU A 173 -7.51 -18.19 -17.47
CA GLU A 173 -8.72 -17.62 -18.08
C GLU A 173 -8.48 -17.16 -19.52
N GLY A 174 -7.35 -16.49 -19.79
CA GLY A 174 -7.03 -15.86 -21.06
C GLY A 174 -7.24 -14.36 -21.03
N ALA A 175 -6.61 -13.66 -20.08
CA ALA A 175 -6.88 -12.24 -19.80
C ALA A 175 -6.68 -11.30 -21.01
N ILE A 176 -5.74 -11.60 -21.90
CA ILE A 176 -5.47 -10.81 -23.13
C ILE A 176 -6.50 -11.10 -24.25
N ASP A 177 -7.32 -12.15 -24.11
CA ASP A 177 -8.36 -12.56 -25.07
C ASP A 177 -9.78 -12.40 -24.48
N LEU A 178 -9.91 -11.76 -23.32
CA LEU A 178 -11.20 -11.48 -22.73
C LEU A 178 -11.95 -10.40 -23.51
N LEU A 179 -13.24 -10.62 -23.65
CA LEU A 179 -14.14 -9.74 -24.38
C LEU A 179 -15.05 -9.02 -23.39
N SER A 180 -15.24 -7.74 -23.59
CA SER A 180 -16.31 -6.97 -22.96
C SER A 180 -17.59 -7.01 -23.79
N GLY A 181 -18.74 -6.69 -23.19
CA GLY A 181 -20.03 -6.72 -23.87
C GLY A 181 -20.16 -5.75 -25.06
N ASP A 182 -21.07 -6.06 -25.99
CA ASP A 182 -21.22 -5.28 -27.23
C ASP A 182 -21.72 -3.84 -27.03
N CYS A 183 -22.34 -3.53 -25.90
CA CYS A 183 -22.88 -2.21 -25.60
C CYS A 183 -21.83 -1.12 -25.32
N HIS A 184 -20.58 -1.51 -25.06
CA HIS A 184 -19.51 -0.57 -24.75
C HIS A 184 -19.12 0.31 -25.95
N VAL A 185 -18.60 1.49 -25.65
CA VAL A 185 -18.12 2.47 -26.64
C VAL A 185 -16.60 2.49 -26.63
N ASP A 186 -15.98 2.16 -27.76
CA ASP A 186 -14.54 2.37 -27.94
C ASP A 186 -14.19 3.84 -27.76
N VAL A 187 -13.09 4.13 -27.07
CA VAL A 187 -12.59 5.51 -26.98
C VAL A 187 -12.23 6.09 -28.36
N ALA A 188 -12.00 5.27 -29.38
CA ALA A 188 -11.76 5.71 -30.76
C ALA A 188 -13.02 6.25 -31.49
N CYS A 189 -14.23 6.07 -30.95
CA CYS A 189 -15.46 6.66 -31.51
C CYS A 189 -15.49 8.18 -31.35
N GLY A 190 -16.02 8.91 -32.33
CA GLY A 190 -16.21 10.36 -32.27
C GLY A 190 -17.41 10.86 -33.07
N ALA A 191 -17.41 12.15 -33.40
CA ALA A 191 -18.50 12.80 -34.13
C ALA A 191 -18.78 12.18 -35.50
N ALA A 192 -17.79 11.56 -36.15
CA ALA A 192 -17.94 10.91 -37.45
C ALA A 192 -18.82 9.65 -37.39
N GLU A 193 -18.80 8.94 -36.27
CA GLU A 193 -19.60 7.72 -36.02
C GLU A 193 -20.89 7.99 -35.23
N GLY A 194 -21.12 9.24 -34.82
CA GLY A 194 -22.32 9.66 -34.08
C GLY A 194 -22.11 9.83 -32.57
N TYR A 195 -20.86 9.88 -32.10
CA TYR A 195 -20.49 10.00 -30.68
C TYR A 195 -19.64 11.26 -30.41
N PRO A 196 -20.13 12.48 -30.75
CA PRO A 196 -19.35 13.72 -30.62
C PRO A 196 -18.88 14.01 -29.18
N GLN A 197 -19.63 13.58 -28.16
CA GLN A 197 -19.28 13.76 -26.75
C GLN A 197 -17.97 13.06 -26.32
N VAL A 198 -17.43 12.15 -27.15
CA VAL A 198 -16.12 11.52 -26.89
C VAL A 198 -14.97 12.42 -27.36
N ASP A 199 -15.20 13.28 -28.37
CA ASP A 199 -14.19 14.22 -28.87
C ASP A 199 -13.84 15.33 -27.85
N ASP A 200 -14.77 15.66 -26.95
CA ASP A 200 -14.56 16.64 -25.88
C ASP A 200 -13.69 16.11 -24.72
N HIS A 201 -13.30 14.82 -24.73
CA HIS A 201 -12.61 14.14 -23.61
C HIS A 201 -11.32 13.40 -24.03
N ARG A 202 -10.76 13.76 -25.19
CA ARG A 202 -9.53 13.19 -25.79
C ARG A 202 -8.27 13.33 -24.92
N ASP A 203 -8.29 14.26 -23.97
CA ASP A 203 -7.27 14.49 -22.98
C ASP A 203 -7.36 13.46 -21.83
N VAL A 204 -8.47 13.43 -21.09
CA VAL A 204 -8.66 12.53 -19.95
C VAL A 204 -8.68 11.05 -20.33
N ILE A 205 -9.01 10.70 -21.58
CA ILE A 205 -8.85 9.33 -22.11
C ILE A 205 -7.40 8.83 -22.00
N ARG A 206 -6.40 9.72 -22.06
CA ARG A 206 -4.97 9.38 -21.91
C ARG A 206 -4.51 9.26 -20.45
N SER A 207 -5.34 9.65 -19.48
CA SER A 207 -5.04 9.47 -18.06
C SER A 207 -5.25 8.03 -17.57
N VAL A 208 -6.06 7.24 -18.28
CA VAL A 208 -6.52 5.92 -17.83
C VAL A 208 -5.67 4.79 -18.40
N ALA A 209 -5.35 3.81 -17.54
CA ALA A 209 -4.68 2.56 -17.88
C ALA A 209 -5.40 1.35 -17.27
N ALA A 210 -5.33 0.24 -18.00
CA ALA A 210 -5.52 -1.09 -17.43
C ALA A 210 -4.26 -1.44 -16.62
N TYR A 211 -4.36 -2.24 -15.57
CA TYR A 211 -3.16 -2.76 -14.90
C TYR A 211 -3.34 -4.16 -14.33
N THR A 212 -2.21 -4.81 -14.07
CA THR A 212 -2.13 -6.08 -13.34
C THR A 212 -1.35 -5.94 -12.04
N VAL A 213 -1.78 -6.65 -10.99
CA VAL A 213 -1.10 -6.77 -9.68
C VAL A 213 -0.77 -8.23 -9.40
N GLU A 214 0.43 -8.47 -8.85
CA GLU A 214 1.07 -9.78 -8.68
C GLU A 214 1.03 -10.62 -9.97
N GLY A 215 0.85 -9.98 -11.12
CA GLY A 215 0.59 -10.60 -12.41
C GLY A 215 -0.63 -11.54 -12.48
N ARG A 216 -1.58 -11.45 -11.53
CA ARG A 216 -2.74 -12.36 -11.46
C ARG A 216 -4.11 -11.69 -11.29
N GLU A 217 -4.12 -10.45 -10.82
CA GLU A 217 -5.33 -9.65 -10.61
C GLU A 217 -5.37 -8.50 -11.63
N ARG A 218 -6.58 -8.11 -12.06
CA ARG A 218 -6.80 -7.06 -13.07
C ARG A 218 -7.74 -5.96 -12.58
N CYS A 219 -7.37 -4.71 -12.82
CA CYS A 219 -8.17 -3.52 -12.53
C CYS A 219 -7.86 -2.36 -13.49
N THR A 220 -8.57 -1.25 -13.33
CA THR A 220 -8.35 0.04 -13.99
C THR A 220 -7.78 1.05 -12.98
N GLY A 221 -6.89 1.94 -13.43
CA GLY A 221 -6.47 3.10 -12.66
C GLY A 221 -6.16 4.29 -13.56
N PHE A 222 -5.82 5.44 -12.97
CA PHE A 222 -5.62 6.67 -13.73
C PHE A 222 -4.62 7.64 -13.09
N LEU A 223 -3.95 8.43 -13.93
CA LEU A 223 -3.06 9.51 -13.50
C LEU A 223 -3.87 10.71 -13.00
N VAL A 224 -3.44 11.29 -11.88
CA VAL A 224 -4.10 12.44 -11.24
C VAL A 224 -3.11 13.59 -11.02
N ASN A 225 -3.53 14.81 -11.33
CA ASN A 225 -2.72 16.02 -11.18
C ASN A 225 -2.66 16.48 -9.71
N ASN A 226 -1.67 17.29 -9.35
CA ASN A 226 -1.55 17.88 -8.00
C ASN A 226 -1.25 19.39 -8.08
N THR A 227 -1.39 20.13 -6.97
CA THR A 227 -1.26 21.60 -6.97
C THR A 227 0.16 22.14 -7.17
N ASN A 228 1.20 21.30 -7.23
CA ASN A 228 2.52 21.70 -7.72
C ASN A 228 2.58 21.71 -9.26
N GLN A 229 1.69 20.97 -9.94
CA GLN A 229 1.69 20.74 -11.40
C GLN A 229 3.04 20.21 -11.90
N ASP A 230 3.58 19.24 -11.17
CA ASP A 230 4.95 18.74 -11.32
C ASP A 230 5.11 17.50 -12.22
N GLY A 231 4.00 16.93 -12.69
CA GLY A 231 4.01 15.74 -13.55
C GLY A 231 4.41 14.44 -12.84
N ARG A 232 4.40 14.42 -11.49
CA ARG A 232 4.64 13.18 -10.73
C ARG A 232 3.64 12.09 -11.13
N PRO A 233 4.07 10.83 -11.29
CA PRO A 233 3.23 9.72 -11.77
C PRO A 233 2.30 9.19 -10.67
N LEU A 234 1.47 10.07 -10.11
CA LEU A 234 0.45 9.77 -9.12
C LEU A 234 -0.69 9.00 -9.79
N PHE A 235 -0.86 7.74 -9.42
CA PHE A 235 -1.79 6.80 -10.03
C PHE A 235 -2.84 6.35 -9.00
N LEU A 236 -4.11 6.65 -9.27
CA LEU A 236 -5.23 6.37 -8.37
C LEU A 236 -6.05 5.18 -8.90
N THR A 237 -6.45 4.30 -7.99
CA THR A 237 -7.28 3.12 -8.25
C THR A 237 -8.08 2.72 -6.99
N ALA A 238 -8.70 1.53 -7.00
CA ALA A 238 -9.51 1.02 -5.90
C ALA A 238 -8.71 0.24 -4.85
N ASN A 239 -9.08 0.35 -3.57
CA ASN A 239 -8.48 -0.42 -2.46
C ASN A 239 -8.72 -1.93 -2.59
N HIS A 240 -9.92 -2.32 -3.01
CA HIS A 240 -10.25 -3.72 -3.22
C HIS A 240 -9.47 -4.37 -4.37
N CYS A 241 -8.74 -3.60 -5.20
CA CYS A 241 -7.83 -4.16 -6.21
C CYS A 241 -6.51 -4.70 -5.64
N GLY A 242 -6.36 -4.74 -4.30
CA GLY A 242 -5.26 -5.44 -3.64
C GLY A 242 -3.93 -4.68 -3.58
N VAL A 243 -3.87 -3.45 -4.13
CA VAL A 243 -2.68 -2.59 -4.14
C VAL A 243 -2.37 -2.09 -2.72
N ASN A 244 -1.23 -2.50 -2.17
CA ASN A 244 -0.76 -2.18 -0.83
C ASN A 244 0.78 -2.03 -0.81
N GLU A 245 1.42 -1.89 0.35
CA GLU A 245 2.88 -1.67 0.46
C GLU A 245 3.72 -2.85 -0.09
N GLU A 246 3.22 -4.07 0.03
CA GLU A 246 3.87 -5.30 -0.45
C GLU A 246 3.61 -5.53 -1.95
N THR A 247 2.40 -5.21 -2.42
CA THR A 247 1.96 -5.50 -3.80
C THR A 247 2.14 -4.35 -4.79
N ALA A 248 2.31 -3.10 -4.36
CA ALA A 248 2.54 -1.97 -5.27
C ALA A 248 3.78 -2.16 -6.18
N PRO A 249 4.93 -2.70 -5.71
CA PRO A 249 6.07 -3.04 -6.57
C PRO A 249 5.78 -4.06 -7.68
N THR A 250 4.62 -4.72 -7.62
CA THR A 250 4.19 -5.74 -8.58
C THR A 250 3.26 -5.21 -9.67
N LEU A 251 2.91 -3.92 -9.60
CA LEU A 251 1.99 -3.26 -10.50
C LEU A 251 2.61 -3.11 -11.90
N VAL A 252 1.85 -3.48 -12.93
CA VAL A 252 2.20 -3.21 -14.34
C VAL A 252 1.02 -2.49 -14.99
N ALA A 253 1.21 -1.21 -15.32
CA ALA A 253 0.18 -0.37 -15.95
C ALA A 253 0.37 -0.33 -17.47
N TYR A 254 -0.73 -0.51 -18.21
CA TYR A 254 -0.77 -0.58 -19.67
C TYR A 254 -1.48 0.65 -20.24
N TRP A 255 -0.73 1.52 -20.91
CA TRP A 255 -1.21 2.76 -21.52
C TRP A 255 -1.65 2.53 -22.96
N ASN A 256 -2.60 3.35 -23.43
CA ASN A 256 -3.08 3.33 -24.83
C ASN A 256 -3.50 1.94 -25.34
N PHE A 257 -3.93 1.06 -24.44
CA PHE A 257 -4.53 -0.23 -24.76
C PHE A 257 -5.98 -0.03 -25.20
N GLU A 258 -6.16 0.40 -26.44
CA GLU A 258 -7.45 0.79 -27.01
C GLU A 258 -7.55 0.33 -28.46
N ASN A 259 -8.77 0.05 -28.93
CA ASN A 259 -8.99 -0.39 -30.30
C ASN A 259 -8.77 0.79 -31.27
N GLU A 260 -8.01 0.59 -32.35
CA GLU A 260 -7.57 1.67 -33.26
C GLU A 260 -8.71 2.37 -34.00
N THR A 261 -9.90 1.77 -34.04
CA THR A 261 -11.07 2.26 -34.78
C THR A 261 -12.34 2.12 -33.95
N CYS A 262 -13.36 2.91 -34.23
CA CYS A 262 -14.66 2.77 -33.58
C CYS A 262 -15.38 1.49 -34.02
N ARG A 263 -15.49 0.49 -33.14
CA ARG A 263 -16.47 -0.58 -33.30
C ARG A 263 -17.81 -0.04 -32.78
N LEU A 264 -18.81 0.01 -33.65
CA LEU A 264 -20.10 0.63 -33.31
C LEU A 264 -20.75 -0.05 -32.08
N PRO A 265 -21.11 0.70 -31.02
CA PRO A 265 -21.82 0.19 -29.86
C PRO A 265 -23.10 -0.59 -30.23
N GLY A 266 -23.33 -1.70 -29.55
CA GLY A 266 -24.43 -2.65 -29.82
C GLY A 266 -24.28 -3.47 -31.10
N SER A 267 -23.12 -3.41 -31.77
CA SER A 267 -22.81 -4.30 -32.90
C SER A 267 -21.99 -5.50 -32.44
N THR A 268 -22.10 -6.62 -33.16
CA THR A 268 -21.28 -7.82 -32.91
C THR A 268 -19.78 -7.55 -32.99
N ALA A 269 -19.35 -6.47 -33.68
CA ALA A 269 -17.96 -6.07 -33.72
C ALA A 269 -17.49 -5.53 -32.37
N SER A 270 -18.30 -4.72 -31.66
CA SER A 270 -17.88 -4.13 -30.37
C SER A 270 -17.69 -5.18 -29.28
N GLY A 271 -18.48 -6.26 -29.30
CA GLY A 271 -18.32 -7.43 -28.43
C GLY A 271 -17.41 -8.53 -28.99
N SER A 272 -16.55 -8.21 -29.96
CA SER A 272 -15.53 -9.10 -30.52
C SER A 272 -14.13 -8.57 -30.21
N ALA A 273 -13.13 -9.46 -30.20
CA ALA A 273 -11.72 -9.10 -29.99
C ALA A 273 -11.30 -7.94 -30.90
N GLY A 274 -10.67 -6.93 -30.32
CA GLY A 274 -10.16 -5.78 -31.05
C GLY A 274 -8.71 -5.95 -31.48
N ASN A 275 -8.03 -4.81 -31.64
CA ASN A 275 -6.64 -4.74 -32.06
C ASN A 275 -5.75 -3.89 -31.15
N GLY A 276 -6.16 -3.66 -29.89
CA GLY A 276 -5.33 -2.96 -28.91
C GLY A 276 -4.03 -3.71 -28.56
N THR A 277 -2.99 -2.98 -28.16
CA THR A 277 -1.70 -3.56 -27.75
C THR A 277 -1.33 -3.22 -26.31
N LEU A 278 -0.66 -4.16 -25.64
CA LEU A 278 -0.11 -4.03 -24.27
C LEU A 278 1.40 -3.74 -24.30
N ASP A 279 1.87 -2.97 -25.28
CA ASP A 279 3.31 -2.71 -25.49
C ASP A 279 3.80 -1.38 -24.92
N VAL A 280 2.89 -0.46 -24.55
CA VAL A 280 3.21 0.77 -23.81
C VAL A 280 2.85 0.55 -22.34
N TYR A 281 3.85 0.52 -21.46
CA TYR A 281 3.64 0.21 -20.05
C TYR A 281 4.65 0.92 -19.14
N ASN A 282 4.33 0.93 -17.85
CA ASN A 282 5.26 1.15 -16.73
C ASN A 282 5.17 -0.06 -15.78
N THR A 283 6.25 -0.34 -15.05
CA THR A 283 6.35 -1.41 -14.06
C THR A 283 6.81 -0.84 -12.72
N GLY A 284 6.29 -1.37 -11.62
CA GLY A 284 6.63 -0.89 -10.28
C GLY A 284 5.80 0.31 -9.84
N ALA A 285 5.50 0.36 -8.55
CA ALA A 285 4.96 1.51 -7.86
C ALA A 285 5.23 1.42 -6.35
N ARG A 286 5.15 2.55 -5.66
CA ARG A 286 5.11 2.64 -4.20
C ARG A 286 3.77 3.16 -3.69
N LEU A 287 3.27 2.58 -2.61
CA LEU A 287 2.05 3.04 -1.95
C LEU A 287 2.22 4.45 -1.38
N LEU A 288 1.22 5.32 -1.59
CA LEU A 288 1.11 6.63 -0.95
C LEU A 288 -0.01 6.66 0.09
N ALA A 289 -1.21 6.23 -0.30
CA ALA A 289 -2.38 6.20 0.57
C ALA A 289 -3.35 5.08 0.19
N SER A 290 -4.08 4.54 1.17
CA SER A 290 -5.18 3.61 0.93
C SER A 290 -6.28 3.78 1.99
N TYR A 291 -7.55 3.73 1.57
CA TYR A 291 -8.69 3.93 2.47
C TYR A 291 -9.90 3.09 2.07
N ALA A 292 -10.12 2.00 2.82
CA ALA A 292 -11.18 1.04 2.55
C ALA A 292 -12.61 1.61 2.62
N ALA A 293 -12.86 2.64 3.45
CA ALA A 293 -14.22 3.16 3.65
C ALA A 293 -14.78 3.94 2.45
N THR A 294 -13.92 4.38 1.53
CA THR A 294 -14.26 4.90 0.20
C THR A 294 -13.66 4.07 -0.92
N ASP A 295 -13.12 2.89 -0.61
CA ASP A 295 -12.43 2.01 -1.54
C ASP A 295 -11.30 2.69 -2.38
N MET A 296 -10.55 3.63 -1.81
CA MET A 296 -9.55 4.42 -2.55
C MET A 296 -8.13 3.89 -2.33
N THR A 297 -7.29 3.89 -3.36
CA THR A 297 -5.83 3.74 -3.25
C THR A 297 -5.09 4.68 -4.21
N LEU A 298 -4.02 5.29 -3.71
CA LEU A 298 -3.09 6.13 -4.45
C LEU A 298 -1.68 5.54 -4.34
N VAL A 299 -1.04 5.35 -5.49
CA VAL A 299 0.37 4.99 -5.60
C VAL A 299 1.12 6.04 -6.43
N GLU A 300 2.45 5.98 -6.38
CA GLU A 300 3.33 6.68 -7.32
C GLU A 300 4.11 5.63 -8.08
N LEU A 301 4.07 5.65 -9.41
CA LEU A 301 4.88 4.74 -10.23
C LEU A 301 6.36 5.08 -10.02
N ASP A 302 7.22 4.06 -10.02
CA ASP A 302 8.64 4.27 -9.68
C ASP A 302 9.38 5.06 -10.78
N GLU A 303 9.07 4.78 -12.04
CA GLU A 303 9.53 5.55 -13.20
C GLU A 303 8.55 6.66 -13.61
N PRO A 304 9.05 7.73 -14.27
CA PRO A 304 8.20 8.64 -15.06
C PRO A 304 7.32 7.86 -16.06
N VAL A 305 6.13 8.39 -16.35
CA VAL A 305 5.19 7.73 -17.27
C VAL A 305 5.86 7.52 -18.63
N ASN A 306 5.65 6.35 -19.23
CA ASN A 306 6.24 5.99 -20.52
C ASN A 306 5.94 7.09 -21.57
N PRO A 307 6.93 7.75 -22.20
CA PRO A 307 6.67 8.89 -23.10
C PRO A 307 5.82 8.56 -24.33
N ARG A 308 5.65 7.26 -24.67
CA ARG A 308 4.70 6.81 -25.71
C ARG A 308 3.24 6.82 -25.27
N ALA A 309 2.98 6.85 -23.95
CA ALA A 309 1.65 7.09 -23.40
C ALA A 309 1.14 8.47 -23.83
N ARG A 310 2.02 9.49 -23.84
CA ARG A 310 1.69 10.92 -23.98
C ARG A 310 0.71 11.31 -22.87
N ALA A 311 1.20 11.26 -21.64
CA ALA A 311 0.39 11.24 -20.44
C ALA A 311 -0.48 12.49 -20.31
N PHE A 312 -1.64 12.31 -19.69
CA PHE A 312 -2.46 13.40 -19.19
C PHE A 312 -2.78 13.12 -17.72
N PHE A 313 -2.45 14.07 -16.85
CA PHE A 313 -2.73 13.97 -15.43
C PHE A 313 -4.11 14.58 -15.19
N ALA A 314 -5.10 13.77 -14.80
CA ALA A 314 -6.47 14.23 -14.70
C ALA A 314 -6.66 15.30 -13.61
N GLY A 315 -7.49 16.30 -13.90
CA GLY A 315 -7.94 17.26 -12.89
C GLY A 315 -8.90 16.61 -11.89
N TRP A 316 -9.24 17.31 -10.82
CA TRP A 316 -10.10 16.78 -9.77
C TRP A 316 -10.98 17.85 -9.12
N ASN A 317 -12.06 17.40 -8.51
CA ASN A 317 -13.03 18.24 -7.84
C ASN A 317 -13.51 17.55 -6.55
N ALA A 318 -12.88 17.92 -5.44
CA ALA A 318 -13.08 17.40 -4.09
C ALA A 318 -14.15 18.18 -3.29
N LEU A 319 -14.91 19.07 -3.94
CA LEU A 319 -16.04 19.76 -3.31
C LEU A 319 -17.20 18.79 -3.01
N ASP A 320 -18.00 19.15 -2.02
CA ASP A 320 -19.15 18.39 -1.51
C ASP A 320 -20.42 18.51 -2.38
N ASN A 321 -20.38 19.30 -3.45
CA ASN A 321 -21.48 19.41 -4.40
C ASN A 321 -21.54 18.19 -5.34
N LEU A 322 -22.70 17.57 -5.46
CA LEU A 322 -22.89 16.44 -6.37
C LEU A 322 -22.84 16.90 -7.84
N PRO A 323 -22.35 16.04 -8.77
CA PRO A 323 -22.46 16.29 -10.20
C PRO A 323 -23.94 16.26 -10.62
N ASN A 324 -24.40 17.34 -11.27
CA ASN A 324 -25.79 17.50 -11.71
C ASN A 324 -25.95 17.62 -13.23
N ASP A 325 -24.87 17.92 -13.96
CA ASP A 325 -24.86 18.21 -15.40
C ASP A 325 -24.37 17.01 -16.23
N GLY A 326 -24.62 15.79 -15.74
CA GLY A 326 -24.10 14.54 -16.28
C GLY A 326 -22.71 14.15 -15.74
N VAL A 327 -22.31 12.90 -16.02
CA VAL A 327 -21.02 12.30 -15.67
C VAL A 327 -20.60 11.27 -16.71
N PHE A 328 -19.29 10.98 -16.77
CA PHE A 328 -18.76 9.89 -17.60
C PHE A 328 -17.64 9.14 -16.89
N THR A 329 -17.33 7.95 -17.39
CA THR A 329 -16.21 7.13 -16.93
C THR A 329 -15.45 6.54 -18.12
N VAL A 330 -14.13 6.42 -17.99
CA VAL A 330 -13.24 5.78 -18.98
C VAL A 330 -12.59 4.60 -18.27
N HIS A 331 -12.68 3.40 -18.83
CA HIS A 331 -12.40 2.15 -18.10
C HIS A 331 -11.97 0.97 -18.99
N HIS A 332 -11.45 -0.09 -18.36
CA HIS A 332 -11.08 -1.35 -19.02
C HIS A 332 -11.94 -2.53 -18.53
N PRO A 333 -13.13 -2.75 -19.12
CA PRO A 333 -14.00 -3.87 -18.75
C PRO A 333 -13.32 -5.20 -19.09
N ASN A 334 -13.28 -6.15 -18.15
CA ASN A 334 -12.58 -7.44 -18.25
C ASN A 334 -11.07 -7.42 -18.55
N LEU A 335 -10.38 -6.28 -18.43
CA LEU A 335 -9.03 -6.05 -19.02
C LEU A 335 -9.05 -6.15 -20.57
N ASP A 336 -10.18 -5.82 -21.19
CA ASP A 336 -10.34 -5.55 -22.62
C ASP A 336 -9.94 -4.09 -22.93
N GLU A 337 -9.97 -3.74 -24.22
CA GLU A 337 -9.62 -2.41 -24.72
C GLU A 337 -10.43 -1.29 -24.08
N LYS A 338 -9.79 -0.13 -23.90
CA LYS A 338 -10.34 1.04 -23.22
C LYS A 338 -11.68 1.49 -23.79
N ARG A 339 -12.69 1.60 -22.93
CA ARG A 339 -14.06 2.05 -23.24
C ARG A 339 -14.41 3.33 -22.52
N ILE A 340 -15.45 4.01 -22.98
CA ILE A 340 -16.07 5.18 -22.33
C ILE A 340 -17.56 4.95 -22.12
N SER A 341 -18.14 5.53 -21.06
CA SER A 341 -19.56 5.41 -20.73
C SER A 341 -20.09 6.70 -20.09
N PHE A 342 -21.33 7.08 -20.41
CA PHE A 342 -21.94 8.37 -20.09
C PHE A 342 -23.29 8.20 -19.38
N SER A 343 -23.60 9.11 -18.47
CA SER A 343 -24.89 9.20 -17.79
C SER A 343 -25.30 10.67 -17.67
N ASP A 344 -26.48 11.01 -18.18
CA ASP A 344 -27.07 12.35 -18.04
C ASP A 344 -27.91 12.46 -16.75
N ARG A 345 -27.83 11.44 -15.87
CA ARG A 345 -28.62 11.35 -14.65
C ARG A 345 -27.93 12.07 -13.50
N ALA A 346 -28.75 12.68 -12.63
CA ALA A 346 -28.26 13.24 -11.38
C ALA A 346 -27.60 12.14 -10.52
N VAL A 347 -26.37 12.39 -10.10
CA VAL A 347 -25.64 11.49 -9.21
C VAL A 347 -26.16 11.65 -7.78
N THR A 348 -26.31 10.53 -7.08
CA THR A 348 -26.79 10.50 -5.68
C THR A 348 -25.71 9.97 -4.75
N ARG A 349 -25.77 10.25 -3.45
CA ARG A 349 -24.92 9.57 -2.45
C ARG A 349 -25.55 8.25 -2.03
N SER A 350 -24.74 7.23 -1.77
CA SER A 350 -25.23 5.95 -1.24
C SER A 350 -24.21 5.23 -0.36
N THR A 351 -24.67 4.17 0.30
CA THR A 351 -23.82 3.14 0.90
C THR A 351 -23.09 2.33 -0.18
N ILE A 352 -22.11 1.52 0.24
CA ILE A 352 -21.34 0.62 -0.64
C ILE A 352 -22.21 -0.43 -1.36
N VAL A 353 -23.39 -0.73 -0.84
CA VAL A 353 -24.38 -1.66 -1.44
C VAL A 353 -25.39 -0.97 -2.38
N GLY A 354 -25.21 0.34 -2.64
CA GLY A 354 -26.04 1.12 -3.56
C GLY A 354 -27.30 1.75 -2.95
N GLU A 355 -27.49 1.68 -1.63
CA GLU A 355 -28.67 2.26 -0.96
C GLU A 355 -28.50 3.77 -0.72
N ALA A 356 -29.39 4.57 -1.30
CA ALA A 356 -29.34 6.03 -1.23
C ALA A 356 -29.24 6.53 0.22
N SER A 357 -28.20 7.30 0.52
CA SER A 357 -27.87 7.74 1.87
C SER A 357 -27.23 9.12 1.84
N SER A 358 -27.79 10.06 2.60
CA SER A 358 -27.25 11.43 2.73
C SER A 358 -25.90 11.48 3.44
N SER A 359 -25.51 10.43 4.16
CA SER A 359 -24.19 10.25 4.79
C SER A 359 -23.29 9.27 4.03
N GLY A 360 -23.74 8.70 2.92
CA GLY A 360 -23.02 7.67 2.17
C GLY A 360 -21.66 8.11 1.63
N ASN A 361 -20.68 7.21 1.67
CA ASN A 361 -19.29 7.45 1.24
C ASN A 361 -19.08 7.35 -0.28
N PHE A 362 -20.12 6.96 -1.03
CA PHE A 362 -20.03 6.65 -2.44
C PHE A 362 -20.98 7.51 -3.28
N LEU A 363 -20.54 7.85 -4.49
CA LEU A 363 -21.35 8.41 -5.56
C LEU A 363 -22.00 7.28 -6.36
N ARG A 364 -23.33 7.29 -6.41
CA ARG A 364 -24.17 6.36 -7.17
C ARG A 364 -24.53 6.96 -8.51
N VAL A 365 -24.00 6.38 -9.58
CA VAL A 365 -24.52 6.56 -10.94
C VAL A 365 -25.68 5.58 -11.08
N ALA A 366 -26.91 6.08 -11.19
CA ALA A 366 -28.10 5.22 -11.12
C ALA A 366 -28.25 4.24 -12.30
N GLN A 367 -27.72 4.62 -13.46
CA GLN A 367 -27.58 3.84 -14.69
C GLN A 367 -26.73 4.62 -15.69
N TRP A 368 -26.12 3.94 -16.65
CA TRP A 368 -25.52 4.56 -17.84
C TRP A 368 -26.59 4.77 -18.93
N ASP A 369 -26.54 5.93 -19.60
CA ASP A 369 -27.37 6.23 -20.76
C ASP A 369 -26.67 5.81 -22.08
N LEU A 370 -25.35 5.68 -22.04
CA LEU A 370 -24.52 5.10 -23.11
C LEU A 370 -23.34 4.33 -22.52
N GLY A 371 -23.10 3.11 -23.00
CA GLY A 371 -22.09 2.20 -22.44
C GLY A 371 -22.54 1.52 -21.15
N SER A 372 -21.60 0.91 -20.43
CA SER A 372 -21.79 0.28 -19.11
C SER A 372 -20.43 0.07 -18.44
N THR A 373 -20.36 -0.55 -17.27
CA THR A 373 -19.09 -1.09 -16.72
C THR A 373 -19.16 -2.61 -16.57
N GLU A 374 -18.02 -3.28 -16.36
CA GLU A 374 -17.94 -4.71 -16.04
C GLU A 374 -16.81 -4.97 -15.03
N GLY A 375 -16.60 -6.21 -14.59
CA GLY A 375 -15.48 -6.52 -13.70
C GLY A 375 -14.13 -6.24 -14.36
N GLY A 376 -13.18 -5.63 -13.66
CA GLY A 376 -11.96 -5.07 -14.25
C GLY A 376 -12.02 -3.56 -14.50
N SER A 377 -13.22 -2.99 -14.65
CA SER A 377 -13.43 -1.54 -14.60
C SER A 377 -13.16 -0.95 -13.20
N SER A 378 -13.05 -1.78 -12.16
CA SER A 378 -12.71 -1.38 -10.78
C SER A 378 -11.51 -0.42 -10.73
N GLY A 379 -11.65 0.68 -10.01
CA GLY A 379 -10.69 1.77 -9.91
C GLY A 379 -10.76 2.82 -11.02
N ALA A 380 -11.63 2.66 -12.03
CA ALA A 380 -11.84 3.67 -13.08
C ALA A 380 -12.37 5.01 -12.54
N PRO A 381 -11.95 6.15 -13.09
CA PRO A 381 -12.42 7.47 -12.66
C PRO A 381 -13.88 7.74 -13.05
N LEU A 382 -14.62 8.43 -12.17
CA LEU A 382 -15.83 9.16 -12.51
C LEU A 382 -15.48 10.62 -12.75
N PHE A 383 -15.75 11.14 -13.95
CA PHE A 383 -15.50 12.53 -14.33
C PHE A 383 -16.79 13.37 -14.27
N ASP A 384 -16.66 14.63 -13.84
CA ASP A 384 -17.62 15.68 -14.19
C ASP A 384 -17.41 16.16 -15.64
N PRO A 385 -18.37 16.89 -16.26
CA PRO A 385 -18.27 17.29 -17.67
C PRO A 385 -17.09 18.19 -18.02
N ALA A 386 -16.37 18.72 -17.03
CA ALA A 386 -15.13 19.49 -17.21
C ALA A 386 -13.87 18.60 -17.15
N GLY A 387 -14.01 17.27 -17.20
CA GLY A 387 -12.89 16.33 -17.17
C GLY A 387 -12.24 16.18 -15.79
N ARG A 388 -12.94 16.56 -14.70
CA ARG A 388 -12.38 16.49 -13.34
C ARG A 388 -12.93 15.28 -12.59
N VAL A 389 -12.03 14.52 -11.99
CA VAL A 389 -12.33 13.34 -11.18
C VAL A 389 -13.20 13.72 -9.97
N ARG A 390 -14.26 12.94 -9.76
CA ARG A 390 -15.21 13.01 -8.64
C ARG A 390 -15.16 11.76 -7.74
N GLY A 391 -14.52 10.69 -8.20
CA GLY A 391 -14.39 9.42 -7.47
C GLY A 391 -13.81 8.31 -8.36
N GLN A 392 -13.64 7.12 -7.80
CA GLN A 392 -13.12 5.93 -8.49
C GLN A 392 -14.02 4.70 -8.28
N LEU A 393 -14.18 3.83 -9.28
CA LEU A 393 -15.18 2.75 -9.28
C LEU A 393 -14.87 1.66 -8.24
N PHE A 394 -15.79 1.43 -7.31
CA PHE A 394 -15.84 0.22 -6.48
C PHE A 394 -16.52 -0.94 -7.23
N GLY A 395 -17.57 -0.63 -7.99
CA GLY A 395 -18.32 -1.57 -8.81
C GLY A 395 -19.82 -1.40 -8.63
N GLY A 396 -20.61 -2.33 -9.14
CA GLY A 396 -22.07 -2.22 -9.12
C GLY A 396 -22.78 -3.42 -9.69
N ARG A 397 -23.95 -3.15 -10.28
CA ARG A 397 -24.82 -4.13 -10.95
C ARG A 397 -24.99 -3.82 -12.45
N ALA A 398 -24.37 -2.75 -12.94
CA ALA A 398 -24.32 -2.44 -14.35
C ALA A 398 -23.55 -3.54 -15.10
N THR A 399 -24.10 -3.97 -16.23
CA THR A 399 -23.48 -4.81 -17.25
C THR A 399 -24.09 -4.43 -18.60
N CYS A 400 -23.61 -4.96 -19.72
CA CYS A 400 -24.38 -4.84 -20.96
C CYS A 400 -25.75 -5.53 -20.82
N GLY A 401 -26.81 -4.80 -21.16
CA GLY A 401 -28.21 -5.27 -21.06
C GLY A 401 -28.91 -5.02 -19.71
N THR A 402 -28.23 -4.50 -18.68
CA THR A 402 -28.87 -4.12 -17.41
C THR A 402 -28.84 -2.60 -17.19
N GLN A 403 -30.01 -2.02 -16.88
CA GLN A 403 -30.09 -0.65 -16.35
C GLN A 403 -30.04 -0.72 -14.83
N ALA A 404 -28.83 -0.59 -14.28
CA ALA A 404 -28.57 -0.72 -12.85
C ALA A 404 -27.40 0.18 -12.43
N GLU A 405 -27.23 0.36 -11.12
CA GLU A 405 -26.23 1.28 -10.58
C GLU A 405 -24.79 0.82 -10.67
N ASP A 406 -23.90 1.82 -10.72
CA ASP A 406 -22.49 1.71 -10.35
C ASP A 406 -22.13 2.67 -9.22
N MET A 407 -21.19 2.21 -8.38
CA MET A 407 -20.73 2.89 -7.19
C MET A 407 -19.28 3.32 -7.28
N PHE A 408 -19.05 4.60 -7.07
CA PHE A 408 -17.72 5.21 -7.07
C PHE A 408 -17.40 5.76 -5.68
N GLY A 409 -16.23 5.44 -5.13
CA GLY A 409 -15.75 6.04 -3.89
C GLY A 409 -15.68 7.56 -4.02
N TRP A 410 -16.34 8.30 -3.14
CA TRP A 410 -16.47 9.74 -3.34
C TRP A 410 -15.14 10.45 -3.01
N LEU A 411 -14.57 11.17 -3.99
CA LEU A 411 -13.29 11.88 -3.84
C LEU A 411 -13.31 12.85 -2.65
N GLN A 412 -14.45 13.51 -2.38
CA GLN A 412 -14.58 14.43 -1.24
C GLN A 412 -14.39 13.73 0.11
N VAL A 413 -14.82 12.47 0.25
CA VAL A 413 -14.61 11.68 1.48
C VAL A 413 -13.18 11.12 1.50
N SER A 414 -12.65 10.69 0.36
CA SER A 414 -11.24 10.29 0.21
C SER A 414 -10.25 11.44 0.43
N TRP A 415 -10.70 12.70 0.31
CA TRP A 415 -9.89 13.90 0.49
C TRP A 415 -9.34 14.01 1.91
N THR A 416 -10.21 13.87 2.91
CA THR A 416 -9.88 13.83 4.34
C THR A 416 -9.61 12.41 4.83
N GLY A 417 -10.24 11.41 4.20
CA GLY A 417 -9.99 9.99 4.38
C GLY A 417 -10.03 9.53 5.83
N GLY A 418 -9.08 8.65 6.20
CA GLY A 418 -8.90 8.16 7.57
C GLY A 418 -8.17 9.13 8.52
N GLY A 419 -8.00 10.41 8.15
CA GLY A 419 -7.39 11.42 9.00
C GLY A 419 -5.84 11.44 9.04
N SER A 420 -5.17 10.57 8.28
CA SER A 420 -3.70 10.54 8.14
C SER A 420 -3.27 10.53 6.66
N PRO A 421 -2.04 10.98 6.31
CA PRO A 421 -1.55 10.98 4.92
C PRO A 421 -1.59 9.61 4.25
N ALA A 422 -1.37 8.53 5.00
CA ALA A 422 -1.46 7.14 4.52
C ALA A 422 -2.89 6.68 4.19
N THR A 423 -3.91 7.50 4.49
CA THR A 423 -5.34 7.14 4.35
C THR A 423 -6.18 8.22 3.68
N ARG A 424 -5.57 9.26 3.08
CA ARG A 424 -6.29 10.38 2.46
C ARG A 424 -5.52 11.00 1.30
N LEU A 425 -6.22 11.75 0.45
CA LEU A 425 -5.65 12.30 -0.79
C LEU A 425 -5.04 13.70 -0.65
N MET A 426 -5.49 14.51 0.31
CA MET A 426 -5.15 15.93 0.31
C MET A 426 -3.65 16.21 0.45
N ASP A 427 -2.90 15.42 1.24
CA ASP A 427 -1.45 15.59 1.42
C ASP A 427 -0.63 15.29 0.14
N TRP A 428 -1.24 14.60 -0.83
CA TRP A 428 -0.59 14.21 -2.08
C TRP A 428 -1.04 15.06 -3.27
N LEU A 429 -2.34 15.39 -3.34
CA LEU A 429 -2.94 16.14 -4.44
C LEU A 429 -2.94 17.66 -4.18
N ASP A 430 -3.01 18.10 -2.94
CA ASP A 430 -2.86 19.51 -2.54
C ASP A 430 -2.07 19.64 -1.22
N PRO A 431 -0.77 19.25 -1.20
CA PRO A 431 0.08 19.22 -0.01
C PRO A 431 0.14 20.53 0.78
N CYS A 432 -0.35 21.62 0.19
CA CYS A 432 -0.22 22.99 0.66
C CYS A 432 -1.56 23.71 0.84
N GLY A 433 -2.70 23.03 0.66
CA GLY A 433 -4.04 23.62 0.83
C GLY A 433 -4.32 24.84 -0.06
N ARG A 434 -3.84 24.82 -1.30
CA ARG A 434 -3.89 25.95 -2.25
C ARG A 434 -5.17 26.01 -3.07
N SER A 435 -5.77 24.86 -3.32
CA SER A 435 -6.97 24.75 -4.12
C SER A 435 -8.17 25.24 -3.34
N ALA A 436 -9.15 25.80 -4.06
CA ALA A 436 -10.52 25.92 -3.54
C ALA A 436 -11.27 24.58 -3.69
N GLY A 437 -10.62 23.44 -3.43
CA GLY A 437 -11.18 22.10 -3.62
C GLY A 437 -11.27 21.60 -5.06
N THR A 438 -10.70 22.31 -6.04
CA THR A 438 -10.68 21.89 -7.46
C THR A 438 -9.37 22.21 -8.16
N LEU A 439 -8.97 21.37 -9.12
CA LEU A 439 -7.82 21.56 -10.01
C LEU A 439 -8.13 21.07 -11.44
N SER A 440 -7.56 21.73 -12.45
CA SER A 440 -7.62 21.27 -13.85
C SER A 440 -6.61 20.16 -14.14
N GLY A 441 -6.77 19.44 -15.26
CA GLY A 441 -5.76 18.50 -15.72
C GLY A 441 -4.49 19.18 -16.24
N LEU A 442 -3.43 18.39 -16.36
CA LEU A 442 -2.11 18.80 -16.87
C LEU A 442 -1.71 17.86 -18.01
N ASP A 443 -1.36 18.40 -19.17
CA ASP A 443 -0.73 17.64 -20.24
C ASP A 443 0.77 17.52 -19.99
N GLU A 444 1.32 16.31 -20.13
CA GLU A 444 2.77 16.06 -20.01
C GLU A 444 3.60 16.98 -20.92
N ALA A 445 3.08 17.32 -22.10
CA ALA A 445 3.78 18.19 -23.06
C ALA A 445 3.95 19.65 -22.59
N ASP A 446 3.15 20.10 -21.61
CA ASP A 446 3.26 21.46 -21.07
C ASP A 446 4.36 21.59 -20.01
N LEU A 447 4.82 20.50 -19.39
CA LEU A 447 5.97 20.48 -18.47
C LEU A 447 7.24 21.04 -19.10
N ALA A 448 7.41 20.87 -20.42
CA ALA A 448 8.51 21.46 -21.16
C ALA A 448 8.50 23.01 -21.16
N ARG A 449 7.39 23.66 -20.78
CA ARG A 449 7.16 25.12 -20.87
C ARG A 449 6.83 25.77 -19.54
N THR A 450 6.84 25.02 -18.43
CA THR A 450 6.53 25.52 -17.09
C THR A 450 7.80 25.71 -16.24
N LEU A 451 7.66 26.52 -15.18
CA LEU A 451 8.57 26.51 -14.04
C LEU A 451 7.87 25.70 -12.94
N VAL A 452 8.47 24.59 -12.54
CA VAL A 452 7.91 23.63 -11.57
C VAL A 452 8.67 23.74 -10.26
N ALA A 453 7.96 23.73 -9.12
CA ALA A 453 8.55 23.55 -7.79
C ALA A 453 8.46 22.07 -7.40
N SER A 454 9.54 21.48 -6.89
CA SER A 454 9.57 20.09 -6.40
C SER A 454 8.63 19.87 -5.21
N ARG A 455 8.39 20.93 -4.43
CA ARG A 455 7.39 21.00 -3.38
C ARG A 455 6.81 22.41 -3.35
N GLY A 456 5.48 22.53 -3.33
CA GLY A 456 4.82 23.82 -3.23
C GLY A 456 5.11 24.55 -1.92
N CYS A 457 5.23 23.86 -0.78
CA CYS A 457 5.27 24.48 0.54
C CYS A 457 6.26 23.85 1.49
N GLN A 458 6.69 24.60 2.50
CA GLN A 458 7.58 24.11 3.55
C GLN A 458 7.16 24.69 4.90
N ASP A 459 7.05 23.84 5.92
CA ASP A 459 6.95 24.27 7.30
C ASP A 459 8.37 24.45 7.88
N VAL A 460 8.59 25.57 8.56
CA VAL A 460 9.89 25.94 9.14
C VAL A 460 9.69 26.57 10.52
N CYS A 461 10.68 26.41 11.41
CA CYS A 461 10.70 27.12 12.69
C CYS A 461 11.34 28.51 12.51
N VAL A 462 10.91 29.51 13.27
CA VAL A 462 11.60 30.82 13.32
C VAL A 462 13.10 30.63 13.57
N ALA A 463 13.93 31.38 12.84
CA ALA A 463 15.39 31.33 12.82
C ALA A 463 16.02 30.01 12.29
N ALA A 464 15.25 29.10 11.70
CA ALA A 464 15.79 28.04 10.84
C ALA A 464 15.87 28.49 9.37
N ASP A 465 16.61 27.73 8.55
CA ASP A 465 16.77 27.99 7.11
C ASP A 465 15.65 27.30 6.31
N ALA A 466 15.28 27.86 5.14
CA ALA A 466 14.30 27.27 4.23
C ALA A 466 14.80 27.25 2.78
N THR A 467 14.42 26.23 2.02
CA THR A 467 14.97 25.91 0.69
C THR A 467 13.91 25.25 -0.19
N PHE A 468 13.76 25.75 -1.41
CA PHE A 468 12.86 25.20 -2.42
C PHE A 468 13.63 24.87 -3.69
N GLU A 469 13.53 23.63 -4.16
CA GLU A 469 14.09 23.21 -5.45
C GLU A 469 13.06 23.41 -6.56
N PHE A 470 13.53 23.93 -7.70
CA PHE A 470 12.74 24.16 -8.89
C PHE A 470 13.36 23.47 -10.10
N THR A 471 12.54 23.17 -11.11
CA THR A 471 13.01 22.74 -12.43
C THR A 471 12.37 23.60 -13.51
N LEU A 472 13.19 24.11 -14.43
CA LEU A 472 12.75 24.91 -15.56
C LEU A 472 12.53 24.01 -16.79
N GLY A 473 11.38 24.13 -17.44
CA GLY A 473 11.05 23.33 -18.62
C GLY A 473 12.05 23.44 -19.77
N THR A 474 12.24 22.36 -20.51
CA THR A 474 13.25 22.21 -21.59
C THR A 474 13.04 23.09 -22.82
N ALA A 475 11.89 23.76 -22.96
CA ALA A 475 11.62 24.70 -24.06
C ALA A 475 12.08 26.13 -23.76
N PHE A 476 12.39 26.46 -22.50
CA PHE A 476 13.02 27.75 -22.18
C PHE A 476 14.45 27.81 -22.79
N PRO A 477 14.90 28.98 -23.25
CA PRO A 477 16.28 29.14 -23.69
C PRO A 477 17.27 29.20 -22.51
N ASP A 478 18.54 29.00 -22.83
CA ASP A 478 19.68 29.35 -21.98
C ASP A 478 19.57 30.83 -21.52
N GLU A 479 20.13 31.14 -20.35
CA GLU A 479 20.07 32.46 -19.69
C GLU A 479 18.64 32.98 -19.41
N THR A 480 17.64 32.10 -19.21
CA THR A 480 16.27 32.50 -18.84
C THR A 480 16.25 33.22 -17.49
N THR A 481 15.70 34.44 -17.45
CA THR A 481 15.70 35.30 -16.25
C THR A 481 14.70 34.82 -15.20
N LEU A 482 15.11 34.80 -13.93
CA LEU A 482 14.26 34.52 -12.77
C LEU A 482 13.98 35.79 -11.96
N THR A 483 12.75 35.96 -11.49
CA THR A 483 12.33 37.09 -10.65
C THR A 483 11.49 36.61 -9.48
N VAL A 484 11.88 36.96 -8.25
CA VAL A 484 10.97 36.87 -7.09
C VAL A 484 10.09 38.12 -7.10
N VAL A 485 8.77 37.93 -7.23
CA VAL A 485 7.77 39.01 -7.38
C VAL A 485 7.08 39.32 -6.04
N SER A 486 6.89 38.31 -5.20
CA SER A 486 6.49 38.41 -3.79
C SER A 486 7.50 37.65 -2.96
N ASP A 487 8.05 38.27 -1.92
CA ASP A 487 9.15 37.74 -1.09
C ASP A 487 8.71 37.36 0.34
N GLY A 488 7.46 37.65 0.72
CA GLY A 488 6.95 37.45 2.07
C GLY A 488 7.62 38.32 3.16
N GLY A 489 8.42 39.31 2.79
CA GLY A 489 9.29 40.06 3.71
C GLY A 489 10.60 39.34 4.05
N LEU A 490 11.01 38.35 3.24
CA LEU A 490 12.24 37.57 3.40
C LEU A 490 13.22 37.83 2.23
N ASN A 491 14.51 37.97 2.53
CA ASN A 491 15.54 38.13 1.51
C ASN A 491 15.95 36.76 0.96
N TRP A 492 15.28 36.32 -0.10
CA TRP A 492 15.60 35.06 -0.79
C TRP A 492 16.85 35.19 -1.68
N GLU A 493 17.75 34.22 -1.60
CA GLU A 493 18.83 34.01 -2.55
C GLU A 493 18.31 33.19 -3.74
N VAL A 494 18.37 33.78 -4.93
CA VAL A 494 17.92 33.18 -6.21
C VAL A 494 19.00 33.40 -7.27
N PRO A 495 19.31 32.43 -8.15
CA PRO A 495 20.13 32.69 -9.33
C PRO A 495 19.40 33.67 -10.27
N PRO A 496 20.11 34.66 -10.87
CA PRO A 496 19.46 35.66 -11.73
C PRO A 496 18.96 35.06 -13.06
N THR A 497 19.59 33.99 -13.52
CA THR A 497 19.28 33.29 -14.77
C THR A 497 19.52 31.79 -14.62
N VAL A 498 18.73 30.96 -15.32
CA VAL A 498 18.86 29.50 -15.39
C VAL A 498 18.59 29.02 -16.82
N ASP A 499 19.23 27.93 -17.25
CA ASP A 499 19.05 27.38 -18.59
C ASP A 499 17.86 26.40 -18.66
N GLY A 500 17.24 26.26 -19.84
CA GLY A 500 16.11 25.35 -20.03
C GLY A 500 16.47 23.89 -19.71
N GLY A 501 15.61 23.21 -18.96
CA GLY A 501 15.85 21.83 -18.50
C GLY A 501 16.80 21.69 -17.31
N GLN A 502 17.26 22.78 -16.71
CA GLN A 502 18.05 22.75 -15.46
C GLN A 502 17.16 22.93 -14.22
N SER A 503 17.67 22.42 -13.09
CA SER A 503 17.10 22.66 -11.76
C SER A 503 17.86 23.75 -11.01
N PHE A 504 17.21 24.40 -10.04
CA PHE A 504 17.82 25.43 -9.20
C PHE A 504 17.16 25.56 -7.82
N THR A 505 17.97 25.96 -6.84
CA THR A 505 17.53 26.26 -5.48
C THR A 505 17.11 27.74 -5.32
N LEU A 506 16.04 27.96 -4.57
CA LEU A 506 15.73 29.22 -3.89
C LEU A 506 15.94 29.02 -2.38
N SER A 507 16.71 29.87 -1.71
CA SER A 507 17.01 29.69 -0.27
C SER A 507 16.86 30.96 0.55
N VAL A 508 16.56 30.82 1.83
CA VAL A 508 16.61 31.91 2.82
C VAL A 508 17.27 31.40 4.09
N SER A 509 18.30 32.12 4.55
CA SER A 509 18.97 31.84 5.81
C SER A 509 18.25 32.51 6.98
N ALA A 510 18.05 31.78 8.07
CA ALA A 510 17.45 32.22 9.33
C ALA A 510 16.15 33.04 9.16
N VAL A 511 15.03 32.37 8.88
CA VAL A 511 13.70 32.97 8.70
C VAL A 511 13.33 33.90 9.87
N THR A 512 13.23 35.20 9.60
CA THR A 512 13.06 36.27 10.62
C THR A 512 11.63 36.78 10.78
N VAL A 513 10.67 36.26 10.01
CA VAL A 513 9.26 36.67 10.10
C VAL A 513 8.54 35.97 11.26
N ASP A 514 7.44 36.56 11.71
CA ASP A 514 6.58 35.95 12.75
C ASP A 514 5.93 34.63 12.26
N ALA A 515 5.27 33.91 13.17
CA ALA A 515 4.50 32.74 12.78
C ALA A 515 3.34 33.13 11.85
N GLY A 516 3.23 32.45 10.70
CA GLY A 516 2.31 32.79 9.63
C GLY A 516 2.55 31.97 8.37
N SER A 517 1.78 32.26 7.31
CA SER A 517 1.91 31.62 6.00
C SER A 517 2.24 32.68 4.94
N TYR A 518 3.33 32.47 4.21
CA TYR A 518 3.97 33.47 3.36
C TYR A 518 4.03 32.98 1.90
N PRO A 519 3.15 33.49 1.01
CA PRO A 519 3.18 33.15 -0.41
C PRO A 519 4.29 33.90 -1.14
N ILE A 520 5.21 33.15 -1.75
CA ILE A 520 6.35 33.65 -2.51
C ILE A 520 6.09 33.35 -3.99
N GLU A 521 6.12 34.35 -4.87
CA GLU A 521 5.90 34.17 -6.32
C GLU A 521 7.23 34.28 -7.06
N ILE A 522 7.56 33.26 -7.87
CA ILE A 522 8.75 33.21 -8.72
C ILE A 522 8.31 33.17 -10.18
N VAL A 523 8.90 34.02 -11.01
CA VAL A 523 8.61 34.13 -12.44
C VAL A 523 9.87 33.82 -13.25
N ALA A 524 9.78 32.84 -14.15
CA ALA A 524 10.73 32.62 -15.23
C ALA A 524 10.29 33.38 -16.50
N SER A 525 11.21 34.05 -17.18
CA SER A 525 10.96 34.76 -18.44
C SER A 525 12.15 34.63 -19.39
N GLY A 526 11.95 33.95 -20.52
CA GLY A 526 13.01 33.63 -21.47
C GLY A 526 12.47 33.35 -22.87
N GLY A 527 13.03 34.02 -23.87
CA GLY A 527 12.59 33.88 -25.27
C GLY A 527 11.12 34.29 -25.46
N GLN A 528 10.28 33.34 -25.87
CA GLN A 528 8.82 33.51 -25.99
C GLN A 528 8.04 32.97 -24.78
N TYR A 529 8.72 32.32 -23.83
CA TYR A 529 8.09 31.63 -22.72
C TYR A 529 8.13 32.49 -21.45
N ARG A 530 7.03 32.46 -20.70
CA ARG A 530 6.92 33.03 -19.36
C ARG A 530 6.08 32.09 -18.51
N SER A 531 6.63 31.67 -17.38
CA SER A 531 5.93 30.84 -16.40
C SER A 531 6.09 31.46 -15.01
N ALA A 532 5.12 31.22 -14.14
CA ALA A 532 5.09 31.73 -12.78
C ALA A 532 4.62 30.61 -11.86
N VAL A 533 5.25 30.50 -10.69
CA VAL A 533 4.91 29.53 -9.66
C VAL A 533 4.88 30.22 -8.30
N THR A 534 3.87 29.89 -7.49
CA THR A 534 3.77 30.37 -6.11
C THR A 534 4.15 29.24 -5.17
N ILE A 535 5.14 29.45 -4.31
CA ILE A 535 5.47 28.59 -3.17
C ILE A 535 4.86 29.17 -1.88
N ILE A 536 4.74 28.39 -0.81
CA ILE A 536 4.24 28.85 0.49
C ILE A 536 5.21 28.46 1.60
N LEU A 537 5.76 29.44 2.32
CA LEU A 537 6.54 29.17 3.53
C LEU A 537 5.63 29.34 4.76
N ASN A 538 5.46 28.28 5.54
CA ASN A 538 4.73 28.30 6.81
C ASN A 538 5.73 28.39 7.97
N VAL A 539 5.59 29.38 8.84
CA VAL A 539 6.54 29.66 9.92
C VAL A 539 5.89 29.40 11.27
N THR A 540 6.60 28.67 12.15
CA THR A 540 6.13 28.27 13.48
C THR A 540 7.15 28.61 14.58
N VAL A 541 6.70 28.77 15.82
CA VAL A 541 7.54 29.34 16.92
C VAL A 541 7.91 28.36 18.05
N ALA A 542 7.24 27.21 18.21
CA ALA A 542 7.48 26.33 19.37
C ALA A 542 6.96 24.89 19.21
N PRO A 543 7.54 23.92 19.96
CA PRO A 543 6.95 22.59 20.20
C PRO A 543 5.55 22.64 20.85
N PRO A 544 4.78 21.53 20.85
CA PRO A 544 3.46 21.48 21.46
C PRO A 544 3.48 21.55 23.00
N PRO A 545 2.42 22.09 23.64
CA PRO A 545 2.24 22.02 25.09
C PRO A 545 1.90 20.60 25.58
N ALA A 546 1.91 20.41 26.90
CA ALA A 546 1.58 19.14 27.54
C ALA A 546 0.15 18.67 27.22
N VAL A 547 0.00 17.36 26.99
CA VAL A 547 -1.28 16.68 26.76
C VAL A 547 -2.00 16.42 28.08
N ILE A 548 -3.33 16.48 28.08
CA ILE A 548 -4.18 16.12 29.23
C ILE A 548 -4.77 14.73 29.02
N ALA A 549 -4.38 13.76 29.85
CA ALA A 549 -4.94 12.41 29.87
C ALA A 549 -6.33 12.37 30.55
N LEU A 550 -7.28 11.65 29.96
CA LEU A 550 -8.70 11.61 30.35
C LEU A 550 -9.10 10.27 30.97
N ARG A 551 -8.89 9.15 30.28
CA ARG A 551 -9.30 7.78 30.71
C ARG A 551 -8.20 6.74 30.56
N PRO A 552 -8.17 5.68 31.38
CA PRO A 552 -9.02 5.43 32.56
C PRO A 552 -8.72 6.43 33.69
N ALA A 553 -9.58 6.48 34.72
CA ALA A 553 -9.34 7.31 35.90
C ALA A 553 -7.99 6.97 36.56
N ASP A 554 -7.32 7.95 37.16
CA ASP A 554 -6.01 7.70 37.80
C ASP A 554 -6.18 6.85 39.06
N ASN A 555 -5.40 5.78 39.15
CA ASN A 555 -5.49 4.70 40.14
C ASN A 555 -6.78 3.86 40.04
N GLY A 556 -7.40 3.76 38.85
CA GLY A 556 -8.52 2.85 38.61
C GLY A 556 -8.16 1.38 38.89
N THR A 557 -9.11 0.59 39.39
CA THR A 557 -8.92 -0.82 39.78
C THR A 557 -10.10 -1.66 39.31
N GLY A 558 -9.88 -2.95 39.04
CA GLY A 558 -10.92 -3.84 38.52
C GLY A 558 -11.33 -3.47 37.10
N LEU A 559 -10.42 -2.86 36.33
CA LEU A 559 -10.69 -2.52 34.94
C LEU A 559 -10.60 -3.77 34.06
N ASP A 560 -11.31 -3.75 32.95
CA ASP A 560 -11.16 -4.79 31.94
C ASP A 560 -9.69 -4.89 31.48
N PRO A 561 -9.14 -6.10 31.32
CA PRO A 561 -7.95 -6.36 30.51
C PRO A 561 -7.86 -5.55 29.21
N SER A 562 -8.99 -5.24 28.57
CA SER A 562 -9.11 -4.54 27.28
C SER A 562 -9.43 -3.04 27.44
N VAL A 563 -8.84 -2.38 28.43
CA VAL A 563 -9.14 -0.97 28.78
C VAL A 563 -8.71 0.05 27.70
N GLU A 564 -9.59 1.01 27.41
CA GLU A 564 -9.30 2.16 26.54
C GLU A 564 -8.52 3.27 27.27
N LEU A 565 -7.46 3.76 26.63
CA LEU A 565 -6.66 4.92 27.03
C LEU A 565 -7.06 6.13 26.17
N ALA A 566 -7.44 7.25 26.78
CA ALA A 566 -7.92 8.44 26.06
C ALA A 566 -7.32 9.75 26.58
N TRP A 567 -7.07 10.72 25.70
CA TRP A 567 -6.52 12.05 26.02
C TRP A 567 -7.18 13.18 25.25
N ARG A 568 -6.93 14.43 25.65
CA ARG A 568 -7.47 15.63 24.98
C ARG A 568 -6.57 16.07 23.81
N PRO A 569 -7.12 16.44 22.65
CA PRO A 569 -6.34 16.98 21.54
C PRO A 569 -5.60 18.29 21.88
N VAL A 570 -4.50 18.53 21.18
CA VAL A 570 -3.62 19.70 21.30
C VAL A 570 -3.51 20.39 19.94
N SER A 571 -3.77 21.70 19.88
CA SER A 571 -4.05 22.43 18.64
C SER A 571 -2.85 22.71 17.71
N ASN A 572 -1.62 22.37 18.13
CA ASN A 572 -0.41 22.45 17.32
C ASN A 572 0.40 21.14 17.34
N ALA A 573 -0.26 20.02 17.63
CA ALA A 573 0.29 18.68 17.56
C ALA A 573 0.01 18.06 16.19
N GLU A 574 1.05 17.52 15.54
CA GLU A 574 0.94 16.72 14.32
C GLU A 574 0.69 15.24 14.64
N SER A 575 1.23 14.76 15.77
CA SER A 575 1.02 13.40 16.27
C SER A 575 1.26 13.28 17.79
N TYR A 576 0.97 12.11 18.34
CA TYR A 576 1.17 11.77 19.74
C TYR A 576 2.10 10.57 19.93
N GLN A 577 2.85 10.57 21.03
CA GLN A 577 3.56 9.41 21.56
C GLN A 577 2.93 8.97 22.88
N LEU A 578 2.52 7.70 22.97
CA LEU A 578 1.91 7.06 24.13
C LEU A 578 2.86 5.99 24.69
N GLN A 579 2.99 5.94 26.01
CA GLN A 579 3.71 4.87 26.71
C GLN A 579 2.85 4.30 27.82
N TYR A 580 2.89 2.97 28.00
CA TYR A 580 2.50 2.34 29.25
C TYR A 580 3.54 1.31 29.72
N SER A 581 3.62 1.13 31.04
CA SER A 581 4.77 0.60 31.78
C SER A 581 4.32 -0.13 33.04
N LEU A 582 5.08 -1.12 33.49
CA LEU A 582 4.87 -1.76 34.80
C LEU A 582 5.47 -0.94 35.96
N THR A 583 6.29 0.08 35.65
CA THR A 583 6.88 0.98 36.65
C THR A 583 6.55 2.46 36.38
N PRO A 584 6.38 3.29 37.43
CA PRO A 584 5.98 4.71 37.30
C PRO A 584 7.07 5.61 36.70
N ASP A 585 8.32 5.16 36.73
CA ASP A 585 9.48 5.86 36.16
C ASP A 585 9.73 5.52 34.68
N PHE A 586 8.94 4.61 34.09
CA PHE A 586 9.08 4.12 32.72
C PHE A 586 10.42 3.45 32.44
N THR A 587 10.97 2.75 33.44
CA THR A 587 12.11 1.82 33.23
C THR A 587 11.68 0.45 32.72
N ALA A 588 10.46 -0.01 33.03
CA ALA A 588 9.87 -1.26 32.53
C ALA A 588 8.69 -0.99 31.58
N VAL A 589 8.97 -0.32 30.46
CA VAL A 589 7.95 0.03 29.45
C VAL A 589 7.39 -1.24 28.80
N ALA A 590 6.08 -1.44 28.93
CA ALA A 590 5.35 -2.55 28.32
C ALA A 590 4.98 -2.25 26.85
N ALA A 591 4.67 -0.99 26.53
CA ALA A 591 4.53 -0.52 25.16
C ALA A 591 4.96 0.95 25.00
N ASN A 592 5.56 1.26 23.85
CA ASN A 592 5.96 2.59 23.43
C ASN A 592 5.48 2.82 22.00
N LEU A 593 4.39 3.56 21.84
CA LEU A 593 3.72 3.83 20.58
C LEU A 593 4.02 5.28 20.17
N THR A 594 4.47 5.48 18.93
CA THR A 594 4.82 6.79 18.35
C THR A 594 3.90 7.11 17.18
N GLU A 595 3.86 8.37 16.77
CA GLU A 595 3.17 8.82 15.54
C GLU A 595 1.65 8.51 15.53
N LEU A 596 1.02 8.43 16.71
CA LEU A 596 -0.43 8.23 16.83
C LEU A 596 -1.17 9.49 16.36
N ALA A 597 -2.08 9.34 15.40
CA ALA A 597 -2.95 10.42 14.92
C ALA A 597 -4.21 10.61 15.77
N GLU A 598 -4.77 9.53 16.32
CA GLU A 598 -5.95 9.56 17.17
C GLU A 598 -5.66 10.03 18.60
N THR A 599 -6.72 10.32 19.36
CA THR A 599 -6.67 10.68 20.79
C THR A 599 -7.11 9.56 21.74
N THR A 600 -7.21 8.35 21.22
CA THR A 600 -7.70 7.13 21.87
C THR A 600 -6.84 5.92 21.49
N TYR A 601 -6.75 4.92 22.36
CA TYR A 601 -6.08 3.66 22.10
C TYR A 601 -6.62 2.53 22.98
N THR A 602 -6.96 1.39 22.38
CA THR A 602 -7.37 0.17 23.09
C THR A 602 -6.40 -0.97 22.75
N PRO A 603 -5.87 -1.73 23.73
CA PRO A 603 -5.04 -2.90 23.47
C PRO A 603 -5.75 -3.94 22.61
N THR A 604 -5.07 -4.43 21.56
CA THR A 604 -5.59 -5.47 20.66
C THR A 604 -5.83 -6.81 21.35
N TYR A 605 -5.08 -7.07 22.42
CA TYR A 605 -5.22 -8.26 23.25
C TYR A 605 -5.47 -7.86 24.71
N PRO A 606 -6.27 -8.63 25.46
CA PRO A 606 -6.43 -8.48 26.91
C PRO A 606 -5.09 -8.36 27.64
N LEU A 607 -4.87 -7.25 28.35
CA LEU A 607 -3.74 -7.10 29.27
C LEU A 607 -3.85 -8.14 30.41
N PRO A 608 -2.73 -8.73 30.87
CA PRO A 608 -2.72 -9.59 32.05
C PRO A 608 -3.58 -9.05 33.21
N GLY A 609 -4.44 -9.91 33.77
CA GLY A 609 -5.29 -9.58 34.93
C GLY A 609 -4.49 -9.26 36.19
N GLU A 610 -5.14 -8.62 37.17
CA GLU A 610 -4.57 -8.20 38.47
C GLU A 610 -3.28 -7.35 38.37
N THR A 611 -2.99 -6.78 37.20
CA THR A 611 -1.69 -6.16 36.88
C THR A 611 -1.83 -4.64 36.84
N ARG A 612 -0.94 -3.94 37.57
CA ARG A 612 -0.91 -2.48 37.61
C ARG A 612 -0.03 -1.91 36.51
N TYR A 613 -0.60 -0.99 35.73
CA TYR A 613 0.08 -0.24 34.67
C TYR A 613 0.17 1.25 34.99
N PHE A 614 1.23 1.89 34.52
CA PHE A 614 1.47 3.33 34.53
C PHE A 614 1.57 3.83 33.09
N TRP A 615 0.94 4.94 32.74
CA TRP A 615 0.92 5.45 31.37
C TRP A 615 1.03 6.98 31.28
N ARG A 616 1.54 7.45 30.14
CA ARG A 616 1.73 8.88 29.82
C ARG A 616 1.69 9.10 28.31
N VAL A 617 1.35 10.32 27.89
CA VAL A 617 1.26 10.72 26.48
C VAL A 617 1.89 12.10 26.27
N ARG A 618 2.48 12.35 25.08
CA ARG A 618 2.95 13.69 24.67
C ARG A 618 2.60 13.98 23.22
N ALA A 619 2.46 15.26 22.90
CA ALA A 619 2.30 15.77 21.54
C ALA A 619 3.66 16.04 20.87
N GLN A 620 3.70 16.00 19.54
CA GLN A 620 4.91 16.19 18.72
C GLN A 620 4.57 17.09 17.51
N ASN A 621 5.52 17.91 17.06
CA ASN A 621 5.43 18.70 15.82
C ASN A 621 6.82 18.94 15.19
N ALA A 622 6.88 19.60 14.04
CA ALA A 622 8.12 19.90 13.31
C ALA A 622 9.21 20.63 14.14
N CYS A 623 8.83 21.48 15.10
CA CYS A 623 9.80 22.16 15.98
C CYS A 623 10.20 21.33 17.22
N GLY A 624 9.57 20.17 17.44
CA GLY A 624 10.04 19.15 18.36
C GLY A 624 8.98 18.49 19.24
N ASN A 625 9.44 17.76 20.24
CA ASN A 625 8.58 17.07 21.18
C ASN A 625 8.04 18.04 22.25
N GLY A 626 6.73 17.98 22.49
CA GLY A 626 6.12 18.55 23.67
C GLY A 626 6.50 17.79 24.95
N THR A 627 6.12 18.36 26.09
CA THR A 627 6.31 17.73 27.40
C THR A 627 5.33 16.57 27.61
N TRP A 628 5.76 15.56 28.36
CA TRP A 628 4.90 14.46 28.78
C TRP A 628 3.74 14.97 29.65
N SER A 629 2.58 14.32 29.49
CA SER A 629 1.45 14.42 30.42
C SER A 629 1.88 14.04 31.84
N ALA A 630 1.03 14.36 32.82
CA ALA A 630 1.08 13.67 34.10
C ALA A 630 1.01 12.15 33.87
N VAL A 631 1.77 11.40 34.67
CA VAL A 631 1.70 9.93 34.71
C VAL A 631 0.41 9.53 35.41
N ARG A 632 -0.34 8.58 34.85
CA ARG A 632 -1.53 8.00 35.46
C ARG A 632 -1.37 6.49 35.57
N SER A 633 -2.16 5.84 36.42
CA SER A 633 -2.10 4.38 36.60
C SER A 633 -3.46 3.70 36.68
N PHE A 634 -3.50 2.39 36.43
CA PHE A 634 -4.69 1.56 36.58
C PHE A 634 -4.32 0.09 36.87
N THR A 635 -5.30 -0.73 37.28
CA THR A 635 -5.15 -2.17 37.57
C THR A 635 -6.28 -2.98 36.95
N THR A 636 -5.94 -4.09 36.30
CA THR A 636 -6.85 -5.00 35.57
C THR A 636 -7.53 -6.05 36.46
N ASP A 637 -8.61 -6.68 35.99
CA ASP A 637 -9.38 -7.74 36.67
C ASP A 637 -9.06 -9.18 36.19
N THR A 638 -9.53 -10.19 36.91
CA THR A 638 -9.38 -11.64 36.69
C THR A 638 -10.36 -12.25 35.69
N ARG A 639 -11.56 -11.67 35.53
CA ARG A 639 -12.59 -12.19 34.63
C ARG A 639 -12.28 -11.78 33.19
N THR A 640 -12.18 -12.73 32.28
CA THR A 640 -12.23 -12.41 30.84
C THR A 640 -13.68 -12.16 30.46
N CYS A 641 -13.97 -10.90 30.11
CA CYS A 641 -15.31 -10.47 29.74
C CYS A 641 -15.35 -10.10 28.26
N LEU A 642 -16.36 -10.61 27.58
CA LEU A 642 -16.59 -10.49 26.16
C LEU A 642 -17.66 -9.43 25.93
N VAL A 643 -17.28 -8.28 25.37
CA VAL A 643 -18.26 -7.28 24.93
C VAL A 643 -18.75 -7.65 23.52
N ARG A 644 -20.06 -7.64 23.34
CA ARG A 644 -20.75 -7.74 22.04
C ARG A 644 -21.59 -6.49 21.83
N ARG A 645 -21.78 -6.09 20.58
CA ARG A 645 -22.56 -4.91 20.20
C ARG A 645 -23.73 -5.31 19.31
N GLY A 646 -24.82 -4.58 19.41
CA GLY A 646 -26.02 -4.76 18.61
C GLY A 646 -25.73 -4.57 17.12
N MET A 647 -26.42 -5.35 16.30
CA MET A 647 -26.40 -5.24 14.85
C MET A 647 -27.49 -4.27 14.40
N ALA A 648 -27.24 -3.56 13.29
CA ALA A 648 -28.19 -2.61 12.70
C ALA A 648 -28.67 -1.47 13.62
N LEU A 649 -27.81 -1.01 14.54
CA LEU A 649 -28.01 0.25 15.26
C LEU A 649 -27.71 1.47 14.34
N PRO A 650 -28.40 2.61 14.52
CA PRO A 650 -29.47 2.84 15.47
C PRO A 650 -30.80 2.23 15.01
N VAL A 651 -31.58 1.65 15.94
CA VAL A 651 -32.92 1.11 15.66
C VAL A 651 -33.96 2.20 15.93
N PRO A 652 -34.68 2.74 14.93
CA PRO A 652 -35.62 3.84 15.12
C PRO A 652 -36.80 3.45 16.01
N ILE A 653 -37.19 4.33 16.93
CA ILE A 653 -38.44 4.33 17.70
C ILE A 653 -39.40 5.30 16.97
N PRO A 654 -40.43 4.81 16.26
CA PRO A 654 -41.34 5.65 15.49
C PRO A 654 -42.16 6.61 16.35
N SER A 655 -42.23 7.89 15.98
CA SER A 655 -43.07 8.89 16.66
C SER A 655 -44.57 8.80 16.34
N GLY A 656 -45.05 7.59 16.09
CA GLY A 656 -46.37 7.28 15.56
C GLY A 656 -47.37 6.87 16.64
N ASP A 657 -48.07 5.77 16.41
CA ASP A 657 -48.80 5.04 17.47
C ASP A 657 -47.80 4.27 18.36
N PRO A 658 -48.17 3.90 19.61
CA PRO A 658 -47.33 3.12 20.53
C PRO A 658 -46.68 1.91 19.85
N SER A 659 -45.38 1.73 20.05
CA SER A 659 -44.57 0.83 19.23
C SER A 659 -43.52 0.04 20.02
N GLU A 660 -43.46 -1.26 19.74
CA GLU A 660 -42.40 -2.14 20.23
C GLU A 660 -41.32 -2.27 19.15
N VAL A 661 -40.08 -1.93 19.49
CA VAL A 661 -38.90 -2.02 18.61
C VAL A 661 -37.83 -2.90 19.22
N VAL A 662 -37.06 -3.56 18.36
CA VAL A 662 -36.12 -4.62 18.78
C VAL A 662 -34.74 -4.39 18.18
N ALA A 663 -33.74 -4.21 19.04
CA ALA A 663 -32.33 -4.28 18.67
C ALA A 663 -31.79 -5.69 18.95
N ALA A 664 -31.17 -6.31 17.96
CA ALA A 664 -30.64 -7.68 18.06
C ALA A 664 -29.10 -7.68 18.21
N LEU A 665 -28.56 -8.69 18.89
CA LEU A 665 -27.13 -8.86 19.13
C LEU A 665 -26.80 -10.36 19.12
N ASP A 666 -25.86 -10.78 18.27
CA ASP A 666 -25.46 -12.18 18.16
C ASP A 666 -24.20 -12.51 18.98
N VAL A 667 -24.27 -13.62 19.72
CA VAL A 667 -23.15 -14.20 20.48
C VAL A 667 -22.80 -15.55 19.84
N ALA A 668 -21.59 -15.67 19.30
CA ALA A 668 -21.11 -16.89 18.64
C ALA A 668 -20.57 -17.92 19.65
N GLY A 669 -20.95 -19.19 19.46
CA GLY A 669 -20.53 -20.32 20.30
C GLY A 669 -21.32 -20.42 21.62
N ALA A 670 -21.36 -21.61 22.21
CA ALA A 670 -22.01 -21.80 23.50
C ALA A 670 -21.16 -21.21 24.63
N ILE A 671 -21.74 -20.35 25.47
CA ILE A 671 -21.07 -19.63 26.56
C ILE A 671 -22.00 -19.68 27.78
N THR A 672 -21.49 -20.06 28.96
CA THR A 672 -22.26 -19.99 30.21
C THR A 672 -21.78 -18.79 31.04
N PRO A 673 -22.59 -17.72 31.16
CA PRO A 673 -22.16 -16.51 31.85
C PRO A 673 -22.05 -16.69 33.36
N ALA A 674 -20.89 -16.34 33.92
CA ALA A 674 -20.67 -16.11 35.33
C ALA A 674 -21.00 -14.66 35.77
N ASP A 675 -21.16 -13.74 34.82
CA ASP A 675 -21.48 -12.33 35.05
C ASP A 675 -22.02 -11.66 33.77
N LEU A 676 -22.89 -10.66 33.90
CA LEU A 676 -23.55 -9.94 32.81
C LEU A 676 -23.72 -8.43 33.10
N GLU A 677 -23.36 -7.57 32.14
CA GLU A 677 -23.78 -6.16 32.11
C GLU A 677 -24.44 -5.81 30.78
N ILE A 678 -25.49 -4.98 30.80
CA ILE A 678 -26.20 -4.53 29.59
C ILE A 678 -26.03 -3.03 29.44
N ILE A 679 -25.44 -2.59 28.33
CA ILE A 679 -25.20 -1.18 28.04
C ILE A 679 -26.25 -0.71 27.04
N VAL A 680 -27.01 0.32 27.40
CA VAL A 680 -28.16 0.82 26.65
C VAL A 680 -28.01 2.33 26.43
N GLY A 681 -28.00 2.72 25.16
CA GLY A 681 -28.09 4.09 24.68
C GLY A 681 -29.39 4.25 23.89
N ILE A 682 -30.25 5.19 24.29
CA ILE A 682 -31.48 5.54 23.57
C ILE A 682 -31.51 7.06 23.44
N GLU A 683 -31.62 7.57 22.23
CA GLU A 683 -32.06 8.96 22.03
C GLU A 683 -33.59 8.95 21.97
N HIS A 684 -34.25 9.78 22.77
CA HIS A 684 -35.70 9.96 22.73
C HIS A 684 -36.06 11.44 22.94
N THR A 685 -37.35 11.76 22.84
CA THR A 685 -37.83 13.11 23.15
C THR A 685 -38.51 13.24 24.51
N PHE A 686 -38.98 12.12 25.08
CA PHE A 686 -39.51 11.97 26.44
C PHE A 686 -39.27 10.54 26.96
N LEU A 687 -38.50 10.35 28.04
CA LEU A 687 -38.17 9.02 28.57
C LEU A 687 -39.30 8.37 29.38
N GLY A 688 -40.27 9.16 29.87
CA GLY A 688 -41.41 8.63 30.61
C GLY A 688 -42.24 7.63 29.80
N ASP A 689 -42.23 7.69 28.48
CA ASP A 689 -43.07 6.84 27.64
C ASP A 689 -42.44 5.45 27.36
N LEU A 690 -41.15 5.28 27.67
CA LEU A 690 -40.39 4.07 27.36
C LEU A 690 -40.37 3.04 28.50
N GLU A 691 -40.44 1.77 28.13
CA GLU A 691 -39.97 0.64 28.95
C GLU A 691 -39.02 -0.25 28.14
N ALA A 692 -38.14 -1.00 28.81
CA ALA A 692 -37.23 -1.92 28.14
C ALA A 692 -37.05 -3.25 28.87
N LYS A 693 -36.96 -4.32 28.09
CA LYS A 693 -36.59 -5.67 28.54
C LYS A 693 -35.51 -6.28 27.65
N LEU A 694 -34.70 -7.14 28.23
CA LEU A 694 -33.77 -8.01 27.53
C LEU A 694 -34.41 -9.39 27.33
N VAL A 695 -34.19 -10.01 26.18
CA VAL A 695 -34.59 -11.41 25.91
C VAL A 695 -33.36 -12.22 25.53
N SER A 696 -33.15 -13.35 26.21
CA SER A 696 -32.04 -14.29 25.96
C SER A 696 -32.25 -15.14 24.69
N PRO A 697 -31.21 -15.80 24.16
CA PRO A 697 -31.34 -16.74 23.04
C PRO A 697 -32.31 -17.89 23.32
N ASP A 698 -32.38 -18.35 24.57
CA ASP A 698 -33.30 -19.37 25.05
C ASP A 698 -34.73 -18.83 25.32
N GLY A 699 -34.95 -17.52 25.13
CA GLY A 699 -36.26 -16.86 25.20
C GLY A 699 -36.67 -16.38 26.60
N VAL A 700 -35.74 -16.31 27.56
CA VAL A 700 -36.03 -15.77 28.90
C VAL A 700 -35.99 -14.25 28.87
N GLU A 701 -37.03 -13.61 29.41
CA GLU A 701 -37.16 -12.15 29.46
C GLU A 701 -36.75 -11.62 30.85
N VAL A 702 -36.03 -10.49 30.87
CA VAL A 702 -35.66 -9.74 32.08
C VAL A 702 -35.93 -8.25 31.85
N LYS A 703 -36.80 -7.64 32.66
CA LYS A 703 -37.08 -6.19 32.62
C LYS A 703 -35.86 -5.39 33.08
N LEU A 704 -35.42 -4.45 32.25
CA LEU A 704 -34.36 -3.49 32.60
C LEU A 704 -34.97 -2.29 33.32
N PHE A 705 -36.04 -1.71 32.78
CA PHE A 705 -36.83 -0.67 33.43
C PHE A 705 -38.27 -0.61 32.89
N ASP A 706 -39.18 -0.19 33.77
CA ASP A 706 -40.56 0.21 33.46
C ASP A 706 -40.62 1.76 33.34
N PRO A 707 -41.73 2.35 32.83
CA PRO A 707 -41.86 3.79 32.58
C PRO A 707 -41.37 4.68 33.73
N LEU A 708 -40.31 5.45 33.47
CA LEU A 708 -39.60 6.19 34.52
C LEU A 708 -40.50 7.27 35.17
N SER A 709 -40.42 7.38 36.49
CA SER A 709 -41.27 8.26 37.31
C SER A 709 -42.78 8.05 37.06
N ASP A 710 -43.24 6.79 37.00
CA ASP A 710 -44.62 6.39 36.65
C ASP A 710 -45.11 6.99 35.33
N GLY A 711 -44.20 7.14 34.35
CA GLY A 711 -44.48 7.73 33.05
C GLY A 711 -44.47 9.26 32.99
N SER A 712 -43.91 9.94 34.00
CA SER A 712 -43.85 11.41 34.07
C SER A 712 -42.46 12.01 33.82
N CYS A 713 -41.45 11.18 33.55
CA CYS A 713 -40.04 11.58 33.41
C CYS A 713 -39.77 12.42 32.14
N PRO A 714 -39.43 13.73 32.26
CA PRO A 714 -39.22 14.63 31.11
C PRO A 714 -37.80 14.61 30.54
N ALA A 715 -36.94 13.70 31.00
CA ALA A 715 -35.63 13.46 30.40
C ALA A 715 -35.78 13.02 28.94
N ARG A 716 -34.72 13.19 28.14
CA ARG A 716 -34.78 12.99 26.68
C ARG A 716 -34.04 11.74 26.24
N ASN A 717 -32.76 11.62 26.59
CA ASN A 717 -31.92 10.51 26.17
C ASN A 717 -31.60 9.62 27.36
N LEU A 718 -31.35 8.33 27.14
CA LEU A 718 -30.95 7.39 28.16
C LEU A 718 -29.59 6.79 27.85
N TYR A 719 -28.62 6.95 28.75
CA TYR A 719 -27.29 6.34 28.64
C TYR A 719 -26.95 5.59 29.93
N VAL A 720 -27.23 4.28 29.97
CA VAL A 720 -27.20 3.45 31.19
C VAL A 720 -26.45 2.13 31.00
N ILE A 721 -25.73 1.70 32.05
CA ILE A 721 -25.23 0.33 32.21
C ILE A 721 -26.08 -0.36 33.29
N PHE A 722 -26.82 -1.39 32.92
CA PHE A 722 -27.54 -2.25 33.85
C PHE A 722 -26.61 -3.36 34.37
N ALA A 723 -26.47 -3.44 35.69
CA ALA A 723 -25.68 -4.46 36.38
C ALA A 723 -26.25 -4.75 37.78
N ASP A 724 -26.34 -6.02 38.18
CA ASP A 724 -26.97 -6.42 39.45
C ASP A 724 -26.23 -5.90 40.71
N ASP A 725 -24.92 -5.68 40.61
CA ASP A 725 -24.08 -5.18 41.70
C ASP A 725 -24.06 -3.64 41.82
N ALA A 726 -24.72 -2.91 40.91
CA ALA A 726 -24.71 -1.45 40.87
C ALA A 726 -25.21 -0.82 42.19
N SER A 727 -24.77 0.41 42.48
CA SER A 727 -25.11 1.09 43.73
C SER A 727 -26.44 1.85 43.70
N ILE A 728 -26.92 2.23 42.51
CA ILE A 728 -28.21 2.87 42.27
C ILE A 728 -29.25 1.78 42.01
N THR A 729 -30.34 1.76 42.77
CA THR A 729 -31.43 0.78 42.56
C THR A 729 -32.39 1.22 41.45
N ALA A 730 -33.15 0.29 40.88
CA ALA A 730 -34.12 0.58 39.83
C ALA A 730 -35.16 1.64 40.26
N GLU A 731 -35.60 1.60 41.53
CA GLU A 731 -36.51 2.60 42.09
C GLU A 731 -35.85 3.98 42.16
N GLN A 732 -34.60 4.06 42.62
CA GLN A 732 -33.86 5.33 42.68
C GLN A 732 -33.60 5.94 41.30
N PHE A 733 -33.32 5.10 40.31
CA PHE A 733 -33.16 5.50 38.92
C PHE A 733 -34.49 6.06 38.35
N SER A 734 -35.61 5.36 38.59
CA SER A 734 -36.95 5.79 38.17
C SER A 734 -37.45 7.05 38.88
N GLU A 735 -37.27 7.17 40.20
CA GLU A 735 -37.70 8.34 40.99
C GLU A 735 -36.97 9.63 40.61
N ARG A 736 -35.70 9.53 40.21
CA ARG A 736 -34.87 10.70 39.90
C ARG A 736 -34.95 11.15 38.45
N CYS A 737 -35.45 10.30 37.55
CA CYS A 737 -35.47 10.57 36.10
C CYS A 737 -34.06 10.93 35.58
N GLU A 738 -33.05 10.16 36.00
CA GLU A 738 -31.66 10.37 35.57
C GLU A 738 -31.46 9.86 34.13
N ASP A 739 -30.83 10.67 33.29
CA ASP A 739 -30.74 10.47 31.84
C ASP A 739 -29.35 9.91 31.40
N GLY A 740 -28.38 9.96 32.32
CA GLY A 740 -27.01 9.46 32.13
C GLY A 740 -26.11 10.31 31.23
N SER A 741 -26.55 11.52 30.82
CA SER A 741 -25.84 12.33 29.82
C SER A 741 -24.63 13.11 30.33
N ASP A 742 -24.51 13.34 31.64
CA ASP A 742 -23.51 14.29 32.20
C ASP A 742 -22.07 13.74 32.26
N THR A 743 -21.83 12.46 32.64
CA THR A 743 -20.48 11.86 32.71
C THR A 743 -20.48 10.33 32.65
N ASP A 744 -20.28 9.75 31.46
CA ASP A 744 -20.37 8.31 31.17
C ASP A 744 -21.75 7.68 31.44
N TYR A 745 -21.99 6.52 30.84
CA TYR A 745 -23.20 5.74 31.06
C TYR A 745 -23.42 5.48 32.55
N LEU A 746 -24.57 5.88 33.06
CA LEU A 746 -24.94 5.74 34.47
C LEU A 746 -25.11 4.25 34.82
N ARG A 747 -24.41 3.76 35.84
CA ARG A 747 -24.48 2.33 36.23
C ARG A 747 -25.57 2.10 37.29
N VAL A 748 -26.63 1.39 36.93
CA VAL A 748 -27.83 1.17 37.76
C VAL A 748 -28.20 -0.31 37.81
N ARG A 749 -29.03 -0.72 38.78
CA ARG A 749 -29.62 -2.06 38.79
C ARG A 749 -30.79 -2.16 37.82
N PRO A 750 -30.93 -3.28 37.09
CA PRO A 750 -32.15 -3.58 36.35
C PRO A 750 -33.33 -3.77 37.31
N LEU A 751 -34.55 -3.67 36.77
CA LEU A 751 -35.79 -3.90 37.52
C LEU A 751 -35.95 -5.39 37.92
N GLU A 752 -35.53 -6.31 37.05
CA GLU A 752 -35.42 -7.75 37.31
C GLU A 752 -33.93 -8.18 37.20
N PRO A 753 -33.43 -9.11 38.05
CA PRO A 753 -31.99 -9.43 38.08
C PRO A 753 -31.47 -10.08 36.79
N LEU A 754 -30.29 -9.66 36.31
CA LEU A 754 -29.57 -10.36 35.26
C LEU A 754 -29.04 -11.73 35.71
N ALA A 755 -28.95 -11.96 37.03
CA ALA A 755 -28.62 -13.25 37.64
C ALA A 755 -29.47 -14.43 37.12
N ASP A 756 -30.73 -14.17 36.75
CA ASP A 756 -31.66 -15.18 36.22
C ASP A 756 -31.25 -15.74 34.84
N LEU A 757 -30.24 -15.12 34.22
CA LEU A 757 -29.66 -15.49 32.92
C LEU A 757 -28.33 -16.24 33.01
N LEU A 758 -27.74 -16.39 34.21
CA LEU A 758 -26.37 -16.89 34.38
C LEU A 758 -26.23 -18.40 34.14
N ASP A 759 -27.25 -19.20 34.48
CA ASP A 759 -27.23 -20.66 34.24
C ASP A 759 -27.65 -21.07 32.81
N GLN A 760 -27.83 -20.12 31.88
CA GLN A 760 -28.29 -20.35 30.51
C GLN A 760 -27.14 -20.39 29.49
N ASN A 761 -27.43 -20.81 28.26
CA ASN A 761 -26.49 -20.65 27.16
C ASN A 761 -26.63 -19.24 26.56
N ALA A 762 -25.64 -18.39 26.76
CA ALA A 762 -25.60 -17.04 26.18
C ALA A 762 -25.31 -17.03 24.67
N GLY A 763 -25.00 -18.18 24.06
CA GLY A 763 -24.76 -18.32 22.63
C GLY A 763 -26.05 -18.26 21.80
N GLY A 764 -26.12 -17.31 20.86
CA GLY A 764 -27.27 -17.06 19.98
C GLY A 764 -27.67 -15.58 19.96
N THR A 765 -28.88 -15.29 19.48
CA THR A 765 -29.40 -13.93 19.31
C THR A 765 -30.08 -13.41 20.57
N TRP A 766 -29.46 -12.42 21.21
CA TRP A 766 -30.06 -11.59 22.24
C TRP A 766 -30.88 -10.46 21.63
N LYS A 767 -31.92 -10.01 22.35
CA LYS A 767 -32.79 -8.91 21.91
C LYS A 767 -33.01 -7.91 23.03
N LEU A 768 -32.67 -6.65 22.80
CA LEU A 768 -33.20 -5.53 23.57
C LEU A 768 -34.53 -5.12 22.94
N VAL A 769 -35.60 -5.25 23.70
CA VAL A 769 -36.95 -4.85 23.30
C VAL A 769 -37.30 -3.57 24.05
N VAL A 770 -37.51 -2.48 23.31
CA VAL A 770 -37.97 -1.19 23.85
C VAL A 770 -39.39 -0.95 23.36
N ASN A 771 -40.29 -0.63 24.28
CA ASN A 771 -41.68 -0.34 23.98
C ASN A 771 -41.99 1.10 24.36
N ASP A 772 -42.33 1.91 23.35
CA ASP A 772 -42.88 3.24 23.52
C ASP A 772 -44.40 3.14 23.69
N ARG A 773 -44.88 3.60 24.84
CA ARG A 773 -46.29 3.51 25.24
C ARG A 773 -47.11 4.73 24.85
N ALA A 774 -46.49 5.78 24.28
CA ALA A 774 -47.16 7.00 23.87
C ALA A 774 -47.09 7.20 22.35
N ALA A 775 -47.31 8.45 21.94
CA ALA A 775 -47.42 8.86 20.55
C ALA A 775 -46.99 10.32 20.44
N MET A 776 -46.66 10.76 19.21
CA MET A 776 -46.25 12.13 18.82
C MET A 776 -44.78 12.48 19.08
N ASP A 777 -44.04 11.66 19.80
CA ASP A 777 -42.64 11.86 20.16
C ASP A 777 -41.88 10.53 19.90
N GLY A 778 -40.56 10.55 19.72
CA GLY A 778 -39.85 9.39 19.17
C GLY A 778 -38.33 9.53 19.19
N GLY A 779 -37.62 8.54 18.65
CA GLY A 779 -36.16 8.52 18.74
C GLY A 779 -35.51 7.28 18.12
N ALA A 780 -34.48 6.74 18.78
CA ALA A 780 -33.84 5.48 18.39
C ALA A 780 -33.03 4.85 19.53
N ILE A 781 -32.93 3.52 19.53
CA ILE A 781 -31.88 2.81 20.27
C ILE A 781 -30.56 3.08 19.56
N THR A 782 -29.66 3.83 20.18
CA THR A 782 -28.37 4.27 19.61
C THR A 782 -27.19 3.42 20.08
N ASP A 783 -27.29 2.77 21.24
CA ASP A 783 -26.31 1.78 21.71
C ASP A 783 -27.02 0.58 22.37
N PHE A 784 -26.55 -0.62 22.06
CA PHE A 784 -26.96 -1.85 22.74
C PHE A 784 -25.73 -2.77 22.78
N ARG A 785 -25.26 -3.09 23.99
CA ARG A 785 -24.13 -3.99 24.19
C ARG A 785 -24.39 -4.93 25.36
N ILE A 786 -23.79 -6.11 25.29
CA ILE A 786 -23.77 -7.08 26.40
C ILE A 786 -22.31 -7.39 26.70
N ARG A 787 -21.94 -7.34 27.99
CA ARG A 787 -20.66 -7.82 28.54
C ARG A 787 -20.93 -9.19 29.18
N ILE A 788 -20.21 -10.23 28.75
CA ILE A 788 -20.42 -11.65 29.15
C ILE A 788 -19.10 -12.23 29.67
N CYS A 789 -19.03 -12.82 30.87
CA CYS A 789 -17.80 -13.43 31.43
C CYS A 789 -18.04 -14.92 31.77
N GLU A 790 -17.11 -15.91 31.63
CA GLU A 790 -17.48 -17.37 31.55
C GLU A 790 -16.61 -18.46 32.26
N ASN A 791 -17.06 -19.75 32.16
CA ASN A 791 -16.41 -21.06 32.52
C ASN A 791 -16.89 -22.27 31.62
N ARG A 792 -16.12 -23.38 31.42
CA ARG A 792 -16.39 -24.49 30.41
C ARG A 792 -15.78 -25.90 30.68
N VAL A 793 -16.44 -27.05 30.35
CA VAL A 793 -15.89 -28.45 30.15
C VAL A 793 -16.85 -29.41 29.34
N ASP A 794 -16.38 -30.43 28.59
CA ASP A 794 -17.17 -31.64 28.13
C ASP A 794 -16.35 -33.00 28.04
N ARG A 795 -16.76 -34.06 27.29
CA ARG A 795 -16.66 -35.48 27.75
C ARG A 795 -16.63 -36.72 26.78
N ARG A 796 -16.79 -36.69 25.45
CA ARG A 796 -17.13 -37.92 24.62
C ARG A 796 -16.08 -38.45 23.63
N ASP A 797 -15.76 -39.76 23.67
CA ASP A 797 -14.71 -40.41 22.83
C ASP A 797 -15.13 -40.80 21.40
N LEU A 798 -15.63 -39.79 20.66
CA LEU A 798 -15.55 -39.78 19.20
C LEU A 798 -14.41 -38.84 18.79
N ASP A 799 -13.29 -38.95 19.51
CA ASP A 799 -12.18 -38.03 19.39
C ASP A 799 -11.39 -38.34 18.11
N VAL A 800 -11.15 -37.32 17.30
CA VAL A 800 -10.11 -37.37 16.26
C VAL A 800 -9.00 -36.49 16.79
N GLU A 801 -7.84 -37.09 17.00
CA GLU A 801 -6.65 -36.41 17.51
C GLU A 801 -5.58 -36.46 16.42
N VAL A 802 -4.90 -35.35 16.14
CA VAL A 802 -3.72 -35.41 15.26
C VAL A 802 -2.53 -35.92 16.07
N VAL A 803 -1.97 -37.05 15.66
CA VAL A 803 -0.77 -37.65 16.25
C VAL A 803 0.45 -36.95 15.68
N GLY A 804 0.94 -35.97 16.43
CA GLY A 804 2.12 -35.18 16.08
C GLY A 804 1.97 -33.74 16.55
N GLU A 805 2.93 -32.91 16.16
CA GLU A 805 2.89 -31.48 16.40
C GLU A 805 2.23 -30.74 15.21
N ALA A 806 2.18 -29.41 15.30
CA ALA A 806 1.80 -28.55 14.19
C ALA A 806 2.59 -28.91 12.91
N LEU A 807 1.88 -29.10 11.80
CA LEU A 807 2.51 -29.39 10.52
C LEU A 807 3.15 -28.11 9.99
N THR A 808 4.47 -28.05 10.06
CA THR A 808 5.25 -26.91 9.58
C THR A 808 6.05 -27.34 8.36
N ALA A 809 5.82 -26.70 7.21
CA ALA A 809 6.43 -27.08 5.93
C ALA A 809 6.57 -25.87 5.00
N CYS A 810 7.58 -25.86 4.15
CA CYS A 810 7.79 -24.81 3.17
C CYS A 810 6.73 -24.87 2.06
N ALA A 811 6.37 -23.71 1.49
CA ALA A 811 5.34 -23.63 0.43
C ALA A 811 5.57 -24.58 -0.77
N ASN A 812 6.84 -24.89 -1.08
CA ASN A 812 7.29 -25.78 -2.14
C ASN A 812 7.55 -27.24 -1.70
N GLU A 813 7.42 -27.57 -0.42
CA GLU A 813 7.67 -28.90 0.13
C GLU A 813 6.36 -29.66 0.40
N GLY A 814 6.43 -30.99 0.39
CA GLY A 814 5.31 -31.84 0.80
C GLY A 814 5.12 -31.92 2.31
N GLY A 815 4.38 -32.92 2.78
CA GLY A 815 4.19 -33.15 4.21
C GLY A 815 3.51 -34.47 4.53
N THR A 816 3.46 -34.83 5.81
CA THR A 816 2.69 -36.00 6.29
C THR A 816 2.05 -35.71 7.63
N ALA A 817 0.83 -36.20 7.83
CA ALA A 817 0.12 -36.17 9.10
C ALA A 817 -0.37 -37.57 9.47
N THR A 818 -0.58 -37.83 10.76
CA THR A 818 -1.22 -39.05 11.27
C THR A 818 -2.36 -38.65 12.19
N LEU A 819 -3.51 -39.30 12.10
CA LEU A 819 -4.66 -39.12 12.99
C LEU A 819 -4.80 -40.37 13.86
N ARG A 820 -5.16 -40.19 15.14
CA ARG A 820 -5.67 -41.24 16.04
C ARG A 820 -7.17 -41.07 16.14
N LEU A 821 -7.88 -42.18 16.04
CA LEU A 821 -9.33 -42.23 16.13
C LEU A 821 -9.75 -42.82 17.49
N GLY A 822 -10.81 -42.26 18.07
CA GLY A 822 -11.50 -42.81 19.23
C GLY A 822 -12.04 -44.23 18.96
N ALA A 823 -12.36 -44.96 20.03
CA ALA A 823 -12.71 -46.38 19.93
C ALA A 823 -14.01 -46.67 19.15
N ASP A 824 -14.84 -45.65 18.90
CA ASP A 824 -16.13 -45.74 18.22
C ASP A 824 -16.05 -45.48 16.68
N PHE A 825 -14.86 -45.32 16.09
CA PHE A 825 -14.69 -45.29 14.62
C PHE A 825 -14.62 -46.72 14.01
N THR A 826 -15.10 -46.88 12.77
CA THR A 826 -15.25 -48.20 12.11
C THR A 826 -14.54 -48.26 10.74
N ASP A 827 -14.51 -49.44 10.11
CA ASP A 827 -13.74 -49.74 8.89
C ASP A 827 -13.97 -48.77 7.71
N GLU A 828 -15.21 -48.30 7.52
CA GLU A 828 -15.57 -47.34 6.46
C GLU A 828 -15.53 -45.90 6.99
N ILE A 829 -14.53 -45.15 6.53
CA ILE A 829 -14.40 -43.70 6.76
C ILE A 829 -14.14 -42.99 5.43
N ALA A 830 -14.58 -41.73 5.35
CA ALA A 830 -14.05 -40.77 4.39
C ALA A 830 -13.22 -39.71 5.11
N LEU A 831 -12.24 -39.14 4.41
CA LEU A 831 -11.42 -38.04 4.89
C LEU A 831 -11.62 -36.84 3.95
N ARG A 832 -11.95 -35.69 4.52
CA ARG A 832 -11.88 -34.37 3.87
C ARG A 832 -10.79 -33.57 4.59
N VAL A 833 -9.89 -32.95 3.84
CA VAL A 833 -8.79 -32.13 4.40
C VAL A 833 -8.90 -30.71 3.87
N GLU A 834 -9.01 -29.77 4.79
CA GLU A 834 -9.21 -28.35 4.50
C GLU A 834 -8.10 -27.55 5.17
N ALA A 835 -7.46 -26.63 4.45
CA ALA A 835 -6.47 -25.69 4.99
C ALA A 835 -7.02 -24.27 4.85
N GLY A 836 -7.23 -23.57 5.96
CA GLY A 836 -7.82 -22.21 5.93
C GLY A 836 -9.22 -22.14 5.30
N GLY A 837 -9.97 -23.25 5.31
CA GLY A 837 -11.27 -23.39 4.63
C GLY A 837 -11.17 -23.71 3.12
N LEU A 838 -9.98 -24.01 2.59
CA LEU A 838 -9.78 -24.54 1.24
C LEU A 838 -9.65 -26.07 1.29
N GLU A 839 -10.58 -26.80 0.67
CA GLU A 839 -10.43 -28.24 0.44
C GLU A 839 -9.23 -28.51 -0.49
N LEU A 840 -8.31 -29.37 -0.03
CA LEU A 840 -7.09 -29.72 -0.74
C LEU A 840 -7.32 -30.91 -1.69
N ASP A 841 -6.68 -30.90 -2.85
CA ASP A 841 -6.71 -32.00 -3.83
C ASP A 841 -5.35 -32.72 -3.97
N ASN A 842 -4.33 -32.22 -3.26
CA ASN A 842 -2.92 -32.55 -3.48
C ASN A 842 -2.36 -33.58 -2.47
N TYR A 843 -3.24 -34.39 -1.86
CA TYR A 843 -2.93 -35.37 -0.84
C TYR A 843 -3.40 -36.80 -1.16
N THR A 844 -2.90 -37.77 -0.37
CA THR A 844 -3.33 -39.18 -0.36
C THR A 844 -3.43 -39.67 1.09
N PHE A 845 -4.30 -40.65 1.38
CA PHE A 845 -4.45 -41.19 2.74
C PHE A 845 -4.61 -42.72 2.80
N SER A 846 -4.40 -43.30 3.99
CA SER A 846 -4.56 -44.72 4.30
C SER A 846 -5.05 -44.95 5.74
N HIS A 847 -6.04 -45.83 5.94
CA HIS A 847 -6.63 -46.17 7.24
C HIS A 847 -6.13 -47.52 7.76
N ASP A 848 -5.70 -47.58 9.03
CA ASP A 848 -5.39 -48.80 9.77
C ASP A 848 -6.37 -48.95 10.95
N VAL A 849 -7.37 -49.81 10.74
CA VAL A 849 -8.41 -50.17 11.73
C VAL A 849 -7.80 -50.80 12.98
N GLY A 850 -6.79 -51.66 12.82
CA GLY A 850 -6.19 -52.37 13.95
C GLY A 850 -5.42 -51.44 14.88
N ALA A 851 -4.80 -50.41 14.32
CA ALA A 851 -4.11 -49.36 15.05
C ALA A 851 -4.98 -48.16 15.46
N HIS A 852 -6.21 -48.06 14.93
CA HIS A 852 -7.09 -46.87 15.03
C HIS A 852 -6.40 -45.59 14.53
N THR A 853 -5.71 -45.67 13.38
CA THR A 853 -4.98 -44.52 12.81
C THR A 853 -5.20 -44.28 11.32
N VAL A 854 -5.10 -43.01 10.90
CA VAL A 854 -5.14 -42.59 9.49
C VAL A 854 -3.86 -41.85 9.15
N GLY A 855 -3.11 -42.33 8.16
CA GLY A 855 -1.93 -41.62 7.63
C GLY A 855 -2.28 -40.80 6.40
N VAL A 856 -1.78 -39.56 6.31
CA VAL A 856 -2.02 -38.60 5.22
C VAL A 856 -0.69 -38.09 4.67
N ARG A 857 -0.56 -37.93 3.35
CA ARG A 857 0.64 -37.40 2.67
C ARG A 857 0.28 -36.34 1.62
N PHE A 858 0.96 -35.20 1.67
CA PHE A 858 0.82 -34.03 0.81
C PHE A 858 2.03 -33.86 -0.12
N SER A 859 1.83 -33.20 -1.27
CA SER A 859 2.85 -33.04 -2.32
C SER A 859 3.52 -31.66 -2.38
N ALA A 860 2.79 -30.58 -2.08
CA ALA A 860 3.26 -29.21 -1.95
C ALA A 860 2.24 -28.41 -1.10
N TRP A 861 2.50 -27.14 -0.76
CA TRP A 861 1.53 -26.27 -0.08
C TRP A 861 1.13 -25.01 -0.87
N THR A 862 1.51 -24.94 -2.15
CA THR A 862 1.29 -23.78 -3.04
C THR A 862 -0.17 -23.35 -3.18
N LEU A 863 -1.13 -24.27 -3.09
CA LEU A 863 -2.56 -23.97 -3.12
C LEU A 863 -3.10 -23.40 -1.81
N ALA A 864 -2.49 -23.76 -0.68
CA ALA A 864 -2.97 -23.42 0.65
C ALA A 864 -2.55 -21.99 1.09
N GLY A 865 -1.62 -21.36 0.38
CA GLY A 865 -1.09 -20.04 0.73
C GLY A 865 -0.11 -20.09 1.91
N VAL A 866 0.66 -19.01 2.05
CA VAL A 866 1.65 -18.84 3.12
C VAL A 866 0.96 -18.37 4.41
N GLY A 867 1.43 -18.88 5.55
CA GLY A 867 0.97 -18.47 6.88
C GLY A 867 0.59 -19.64 7.77
N THR A 868 0.21 -19.31 9.00
CA THR A 868 -0.35 -20.26 9.96
C THR A 868 -1.87 -20.29 9.79
N GLN A 869 -2.39 -21.45 9.43
CA GLN A 869 -3.82 -21.68 9.20
C GLN A 869 -4.28 -22.98 9.85
N GLU A 870 -5.58 -23.05 10.08
CA GLU A 870 -6.24 -24.27 10.54
C GLU A 870 -6.15 -25.34 9.44
N LEU A 871 -5.59 -26.50 9.79
CA LEU A 871 -5.60 -27.71 8.97
C LEU A 871 -6.62 -28.67 9.57
N ALA A 872 -7.84 -28.56 9.06
CA ALA A 872 -8.94 -29.39 9.45
C ALA A 872 -8.87 -30.76 8.75
N PHE A 873 -8.78 -31.81 9.55
CA PHE A 873 -9.00 -33.18 9.13
C PHE A 873 -10.41 -33.59 9.55
N THR A 874 -11.36 -33.53 8.61
CA THR A 874 -12.72 -34.00 8.85
C THR A 874 -12.79 -35.49 8.52
N VAL A 875 -12.85 -36.32 9.56
CA VAL A 875 -13.11 -37.76 9.45
C VAL A 875 -14.62 -37.95 9.50
N ILE A 876 -15.16 -38.56 8.45
CA ILE A 876 -16.58 -38.85 8.29
C ILE A 876 -16.78 -40.33 8.59
N ALA A 877 -17.49 -40.65 9.66
CA ALA A 877 -17.82 -42.02 10.01
C ALA A 877 -18.89 -42.60 9.05
N ALA A 878 -19.03 -43.92 9.02
CA ALA A 878 -19.97 -44.65 8.16
C ALA A 878 -21.45 -44.24 8.32
N ASP A 879 -21.85 -43.63 9.44
CA ASP A 879 -23.20 -43.12 9.68
C ASP A 879 -23.40 -41.64 9.25
N GLY A 880 -22.34 -41.00 8.72
CA GLY A 880 -22.32 -39.59 8.35
C GLY A 880 -21.94 -38.64 9.50
N THR A 881 -21.60 -39.15 10.70
CA THR A 881 -21.11 -38.33 11.80
C THR A 881 -19.72 -37.77 11.45
N GLU A 882 -19.64 -36.45 11.25
CA GLU A 882 -18.36 -35.75 11.09
C GLU A 882 -17.69 -35.49 12.44
N ARG A 883 -16.38 -35.74 12.49
CA ARG A 883 -15.50 -35.29 13.57
C ARG A 883 -14.25 -34.68 12.97
N GLN A 884 -13.90 -33.53 13.51
CA GLN A 884 -12.84 -32.70 12.99
C GLN A 884 -11.68 -32.74 13.98
N ALA A 885 -10.51 -33.18 13.54
CA ALA A 885 -9.27 -32.84 14.22
C ALA A 885 -8.71 -31.58 13.59
N LEU A 886 -8.48 -30.57 14.40
CA LEU A 886 -7.73 -29.40 14.00
C LEU A 886 -6.26 -29.68 14.29
N ASN A 887 -5.42 -29.63 13.26
CA ASN A 887 -4.02 -29.31 13.44
C ASN A 887 -3.78 -27.88 13.00
N THR A 888 -2.61 -27.35 13.35
CA THR A 888 -2.08 -26.14 12.76
C THR A 888 -1.22 -26.52 11.56
N LEU A 889 -1.52 -25.97 10.38
CA LEU A 889 -0.58 -25.92 9.26
C LEU A 889 0.09 -24.56 9.26
N THR A 890 1.39 -24.55 9.52
CA THR A 890 2.23 -23.38 9.22
C THR A 890 2.90 -23.63 7.88
N VAL A 891 2.30 -23.10 6.81
CA VAL A 891 2.98 -22.99 5.53
C VAL A 891 4.00 -21.88 5.67
N LEU A 892 5.25 -22.28 5.83
CA LEU A 892 6.35 -21.35 5.93
C LEU A 892 6.57 -20.67 4.56
N PRO A 893 6.71 -19.33 4.56
CA PRO A 893 7.14 -18.61 3.37
C PRO A 893 8.51 -19.12 2.92
N LEU A 894 8.72 -19.19 1.61
CA LEU A 894 10.09 -19.18 1.10
C LEU A 894 10.76 -17.86 1.53
N PRO A 895 12.05 -17.87 1.90
CA PRO A 895 12.74 -16.66 2.30
C PRO A 895 12.74 -15.65 1.15
N GLU A 896 12.58 -14.37 1.48
CA GLU A 896 12.53 -13.25 0.54
C GLU A 896 13.80 -12.39 0.61
N PRO A 897 14.14 -11.65 -0.47
CA PRO A 897 15.25 -10.71 -0.44
C PRO A 897 15.03 -9.58 0.57
N VAL A 898 16.11 -9.22 1.26
CA VAL A 898 16.10 -8.23 2.33
C VAL A 898 16.80 -6.96 1.86
N THR A 899 16.05 -5.90 1.58
CA THR A 899 16.58 -4.63 1.03
C THR A 899 17.56 -3.94 2.01
N PRO A 900 18.87 -3.83 1.70
CA PRO A 900 19.82 -3.15 2.55
C PRO A 900 19.79 -1.63 2.34
N LEU A 901 19.77 -0.92 3.47
CA LEU A 901 19.76 0.54 3.56
C LEU A 901 21.19 1.06 3.68
N ALA A 902 21.42 2.32 3.33
CA ALA A 902 22.74 2.96 3.46
C ALA A 902 23.38 2.74 4.85
N ALA A 903 24.63 2.27 4.85
CA ALA A 903 25.39 2.02 6.06
C ALA A 903 25.81 3.37 6.70
N ARG A 904 25.95 3.39 8.04
CA ARG A 904 26.45 4.57 8.76
C ARG A 904 27.90 4.34 9.17
N ILE A 905 28.82 5.13 8.63
CA ILE A 905 30.25 5.02 8.94
C ILE A 905 30.67 6.15 9.89
N GLY A 906 31.22 5.76 11.03
CA GLY A 906 32.04 6.62 11.89
C GLY A 906 33.50 6.17 11.86
N ALA A 907 34.39 6.98 12.43
CA ALA A 907 35.84 6.77 12.39
C ALA A 907 36.30 5.37 12.85
N GLU A 908 35.58 4.76 13.80
CA GLU A 908 35.95 3.45 14.38
C GLU A 908 34.93 2.34 14.10
N ARG A 909 33.73 2.65 13.56
CA ARG A 909 32.61 1.69 13.47
C ARG A 909 31.75 1.92 12.22
N VAL A 910 31.25 0.83 11.63
CA VAL A 910 30.30 0.81 10.51
C VAL A 910 29.00 0.14 10.97
N THR A 911 27.85 0.80 10.77
CA THR A 911 26.53 0.23 11.05
C THR A 911 25.78 -0.05 9.76
N PHE A 912 25.70 -1.33 9.41
CA PHE A 912 24.88 -1.86 8.33
C PHE A 912 23.42 -1.92 8.77
N ARG A 913 22.47 -1.62 7.89
CA ARG A 913 21.03 -1.54 8.20
C ARG A 913 20.20 -2.05 7.02
N TRP A 914 18.98 -2.50 7.26
CA TRP A 914 18.10 -2.99 6.17
C TRP A 914 16.62 -2.81 6.52
N ARG A 915 15.76 -2.80 5.49
CA ARG A 915 14.32 -3.06 5.68
C ARG A 915 14.18 -4.51 6.12
N GLY A 916 13.27 -4.83 7.03
CA GLY A 916 13.02 -6.23 7.37
C GLY A 916 12.10 -6.86 6.35
N SER A 917 12.33 -8.13 6.03
CA SER A 917 11.30 -8.95 5.38
C SER A 917 10.27 -9.38 6.44
N GLY A 918 9.01 -9.53 6.03
CA GLY A 918 7.96 -10.12 6.88
C GLY A 918 8.20 -11.60 7.19
N VAL A 919 9.07 -12.26 6.41
CA VAL A 919 9.26 -13.71 6.42
C VAL A 919 10.64 -14.17 6.91
N ALA A 920 11.60 -13.25 7.09
CA ALA A 920 12.96 -13.56 7.54
C ALA A 920 13.10 -13.52 9.07
N GLU A 921 13.36 -14.68 9.68
CA GLU A 921 13.56 -14.85 11.13
C GLU A 921 14.94 -14.33 11.61
N THR A 922 15.94 -14.44 10.75
CA THR A 922 17.31 -14.02 11.01
C THR A 922 17.93 -13.41 9.76
N TYR A 923 19.01 -12.66 9.95
CA TYR A 923 19.70 -11.95 8.88
C TYR A 923 21.18 -12.27 8.96
N THR A 924 21.75 -12.75 7.85
CA THR A 924 23.19 -12.89 7.70
C THR A 924 23.72 -11.67 6.96
N LEU A 925 24.43 -10.78 7.67
CA LEU A 925 25.29 -9.82 6.99
C LEU A 925 26.46 -10.61 6.39
N GLU A 926 26.58 -10.57 5.07
CA GLU A 926 27.79 -11.01 4.39
C GLU A 926 28.55 -9.77 3.92
N VAL A 927 29.88 -9.82 4.04
CA VAL A 927 30.82 -8.79 3.60
C VAL A 927 31.89 -9.51 2.78
N SER A 928 32.07 -9.13 1.51
CA SER A 928 32.92 -9.82 0.55
C SER A 928 33.83 -8.83 -0.19
N PRO A 929 35.08 -9.15 -0.50
CA PRO A 929 35.93 -8.29 -1.33
C PRO A 929 35.44 -8.23 -2.79
N THR A 930 34.54 -9.13 -3.21
CA THR A 930 33.89 -9.15 -4.53
C THR A 930 32.37 -9.15 -4.42
N GLU A 931 31.71 -8.62 -5.44
CA GLU A 931 30.24 -8.48 -5.57
C GLU A 931 29.49 -9.83 -5.56
N GLN A 932 30.20 -10.93 -5.80
CA GLN A 932 29.67 -12.29 -5.94
C GLN A 932 29.40 -13.01 -4.62
N PHE A 933 30.05 -12.60 -3.53
CA PHE A 933 29.99 -13.29 -2.21
C PHE A 933 30.36 -14.79 -2.21
N GLY A 934 31.00 -15.33 -3.25
CA GLY A 934 31.42 -16.74 -3.30
C GLY A 934 32.41 -17.16 -2.19
N ALA A 935 33.09 -16.19 -1.57
CA ALA A 935 33.83 -16.37 -0.32
C ALA A 935 33.81 -15.04 0.48
N PRO A 936 32.82 -14.79 1.35
CA PRO A 936 32.74 -13.55 2.11
C PRO A 936 33.93 -13.44 3.07
N ALA A 937 34.59 -12.28 3.10
CA ALA A 937 35.65 -11.97 4.06
C ALA A 937 35.13 -11.89 5.51
N LEU A 938 33.85 -11.54 5.69
CA LEU A 938 33.17 -11.57 6.97
C LEU A 938 31.71 -12.02 6.79
N VAL A 939 31.25 -12.84 7.73
CA VAL A 939 29.85 -13.31 7.82
C VAL A 939 29.41 -13.09 9.26
N ALA A 940 28.28 -12.40 9.46
CA ALA A 940 27.77 -12.07 10.79
C ALA A 940 26.24 -12.21 10.86
N LEU A 941 25.79 -13.19 11.64
CA LEU A 941 24.38 -13.46 11.89
C LEU A 941 23.81 -12.50 12.95
N THR A 942 22.60 -11.98 12.72
CA THR A 942 21.86 -11.13 13.67
C THR A 942 20.36 -11.36 13.55
N ARG A 943 19.60 -11.02 14.60
CA ARG A 943 18.12 -10.89 14.56
C ARG A 943 17.66 -9.44 14.42
N ASN A 944 18.56 -8.49 14.62
CA ASN A 944 18.27 -7.06 14.48
C ASN A 944 18.33 -6.66 13.00
N ARG A 945 17.52 -5.67 12.58
CA ARG A 945 17.57 -5.05 11.25
C ARG A 945 18.80 -4.16 11.00
N GLN A 946 19.83 -4.34 11.82
CA GLN A 946 21.12 -3.64 11.73
C GLN A 946 22.21 -4.41 12.49
N ILE A 947 23.46 -4.15 12.14
CA ILE A 947 24.64 -4.66 12.84
C ILE A 947 25.80 -3.65 12.76
N THR A 948 26.49 -3.43 13.88
CA THR A 948 27.59 -2.45 13.97
C THR A 948 28.93 -3.12 14.22
N LEU A 949 29.79 -3.15 13.20
CA LEU A 949 31.12 -3.76 13.23
C LEU A 949 32.23 -2.71 13.39
N PRO A 950 33.38 -3.03 14.02
CA PRO A 950 34.57 -2.17 14.01
C PRO A 950 35.09 -1.94 12.59
N ARG A 951 35.53 -0.72 12.25
CA ARG A 951 36.00 -0.40 10.88
C ARG A 951 37.25 -1.20 10.49
N GLY A 952 38.09 -1.58 11.46
CA GLY A 952 39.31 -2.38 11.25
C GLY A 952 39.08 -3.88 11.01
N ASP A 953 37.87 -4.39 11.29
CA ASP A 953 37.49 -5.79 10.99
C ASP A 953 36.94 -5.94 9.56
N LEU A 954 36.85 -4.83 8.83
CA LEU A 954 36.27 -4.73 7.50
C LEU A 954 37.36 -4.34 6.48
N PRO A 955 37.35 -4.89 5.25
CA PRO A 955 38.28 -4.47 4.20
C PRO A 955 38.19 -2.97 3.90
N GLU A 956 39.20 -2.38 3.24
CA GLU A 956 39.13 -0.97 2.82
C GLU A 956 37.96 -0.76 1.85
N THR A 957 37.92 -1.56 0.78
CA THR A 957 36.78 -1.72 -0.13
C THR A 957 36.25 -3.14 -0.08
N PHE A 958 34.93 -3.28 -0.07
CA PHE A 958 34.20 -4.55 -0.09
C PHE A 958 32.80 -4.31 -0.67
N TYR A 959 32.02 -5.37 -0.76
CA TYR A 959 30.59 -5.38 -0.98
C TYR A 959 29.95 -6.00 0.25
N TRP A 960 28.74 -5.57 0.59
CA TRP A 960 27.97 -6.18 1.67
C TRP A 960 26.54 -6.46 1.23
N ARG A 961 25.97 -7.57 1.69
CA ARG A 961 24.58 -7.93 1.44
C ARG A 961 23.95 -8.50 2.69
N VAL A 962 22.62 -8.56 2.72
CA VAL A 962 21.88 -9.14 3.83
C VAL A 962 21.09 -10.32 3.31
N VAL A 963 21.48 -11.53 3.73
CA VAL A 963 20.73 -12.74 3.43
C VAL A 963 19.60 -12.85 4.46
N GLY A 964 18.35 -12.84 4.00
CA GLY A 964 17.20 -13.18 4.82
C GLY A 964 17.14 -14.68 4.99
N ASN A 965 17.23 -15.17 6.23
CA ASN A 965 17.10 -16.60 6.50
C ASN A 965 15.88 -16.86 7.38
N ASN A 966 15.15 -17.90 7.03
CA ASN A 966 14.10 -18.49 7.85
C ASN A 966 14.27 -20.01 7.87
N SER A 967 13.32 -20.69 8.50
CA SER A 967 13.27 -22.15 8.57
C SER A 967 13.18 -22.86 7.20
N CYS A 968 12.85 -22.15 6.11
CA CYS A 968 12.82 -22.64 4.72
C CYS A 968 14.08 -22.31 3.91
N GLY A 969 15.14 -21.82 4.56
CA GLY A 969 16.44 -21.59 3.95
C GLY A 969 16.85 -20.13 3.98
N SER A 970 17.59 -19.72 2.96
CA SER A 970 18.25 -18.42 2.89
C SER A 970 18.09 -17.78 1.52
N PHE A 971 17.59 -16.54 1.47
CA PHE A 971 17.50 -15.74 0.24
C PHE A 971 18.44 -14.54 0.33
N PRO A 972 19.44 -14.41 -0.55
CA PRO A 972 20.33 -13.25 -0.55
C PRO A 972 19.56 -12.00 -0.98
N GLY A 973 19.46 -11.02 -0.09
CA GLY A 973 19.05 -9.67 -0.45
C GLY A 973 20.13 -8.96 -1.29
N PRO A 974 19.80 -7.78 -1.83
CA PRO A 974 20.70 -6.97 -2.64
C PRO A 974 22.12 -6.84 -2.10
N SER A 975 23.12 -6.87 -2.99
CA SER A 975 24.45 -6.36 -2.64
C SER A 975 24.51 -4.83 -2.70
N ARG A 976 25.38 -4.27 -1.86
CA ARG A 976 25.80 -2.87 -1.83
C ARG A 976 27.31 -2.80 -1.80
N ALA A 977 27.92 -2.01 -2.69
CA ALA A 977 29.34 -1.73 -2.60
C ALA A 977 29.64 -0.84 -1.37
N MET A 978 30.63 -1.21 -0.57
CA MET A 978 31.22 -0.30 0.42
C MET A 978 31.89 0.90 -0.24
N ALA A 979 32.18 0.88 -1.55
CA ALA A 979 32.45 2.12 -2.26
C ALA A 979 31.22 3.06 -2.18
N ALA A 980 30.02 2.57 -2.56
CA ALA A 980 28.74 3.29 -2.49
C ALA A 980 28.38 3.80 -1.08
N ASP A 981 28.80 3.10 -0.02
CA ASP A 981 28.64 3.57 1.36
C ASP A 981 29.86 4.35 1.91
N THR A 982 31.07 4.16 1.36
CA THR A 982 32.30 4.94 1.59
C THR A 982 33.28 4.89 0.40
N ALA A 983 33.55 6.04 -0.20
CA ALA A 983 34.93 6.45 -0.37
C ALA A 983 35.14 7.74 0.42
N ASN A 984 36.03 7.62 1.40
CA ASN A 984 36.71 8.74 2.01
C ASN A 984 38.05 8.86 1.28
N ALA A 985 38.13 9.71 0.26
CA ALA A 985 39.38 9.94 -0.45
C ALA A 985 40.32 10.74 0.46
N VAL A 986 41.32 10.07 1.04
CA VAL A 986 42.30 10.67 1.95
C VAL A 986 43.55 11.07 1.15
N HIS A 987 43.74 12.37 0.96
CA HIS A 987 44.93 12.94 0.34
C HIS A 987 45.87 13.47 1.41
N THR A 988 46.97 12.75 1.66
CA THR A 988 48.06 13.25 2.51
C THR A 988 48.85 14.31 1.76
N ILE A 989 48.96 15.50 2.34
CA ILE A 989 49.64 16.65 1.73
C ILE A 989 51.07 16.79 2.28
N ASP A 990 51.22 16.69 3.61
CA ASP A 990 52.50 16.81 4.31
C ASP A 990 52.49 15.93 5.57
N ALA A 991 53.62 15.82 6.26
CA ALA A 991 53.77 15.04 7.49
C ALA A 991 52.90 15.60 8.64
N GLY A 992 51.64 15.16 8.69
CA GLY A 992 50.63 15.58 9.67
C GLY A 992 49.49 16.45 9.12
N GLN A 993 49.31 16.53 7.80
CA GLN A 993 48.18 17.20 7.13
C GLN A 993 47.55 16.29 6.06
N SER A 994 46.23 16.11 6.13
CA SER A 994 45.46 15.36 5.13
C SER A 994 44.09 15.99 4.86
N ILE A 995 43.58 15.79 3.65
CA ILE A 995 42.23 16.19 3.21
C ILE A 995 41.42 14.93 2.95
N VAL A 996 40.20 14.84 3.47
CA VAL A 996 39.33 13.65 3.38
C VAL A 996 38.00 14.01 2.73
N ILE A 997 37.66 13.37 1.60
CA ILE A 997 36.48 13.72 0.78
C ILE A 997 35.46 12.56 0.77
N TYR A 998 34.23 12.74 1.27
CA TYR A 998 33.26 11.64 1.51
C TYR A 998 31.79 12.06 1.73
N PRO A 999 30.78 11.23 1.44
CA PRO A 999 30.85 9.95 0.73
C PRO A 999 31.11 10.15 -0.76
N ASN A 1000 31.55 9.08 -1.41
CA ASN A 1000 31.79 9.00 -2.84
C ASN A 1000 31.78 7.52 -3.25
N PRO A 1001 30.79 7.00 -3.99
CA PRO A 1001 29.64 7.70 -4.54
C PRO A 1001 28.77 8.42 -3.50
N THR A 1002 28.01 9.39 -3.98
CA THR A 1002 27.08 10.20 -3.18
C THR A 1002 25.73 10.29 -3.87
N HIS A 1003 24.66 10.56 -3.13
CA HIS A 1003 23.31 10.85 -3.65
C HIS A 1003 22.95 12.35 -3.55
N GLY A 1004 23.90 13.23 -3.19
CA GLY A 1004 23.62 14.67 -3.10
C GLY A 1004 24.49 15.49 -2.13
N GLU A 1005 25.22 14.88 -1.19
CA GLU A 1005 26.15 15.60 -0.28
C GLU A 1005 27.54 14.98 -0.33
N VAL A 1006 28.59 15.78 -0.52
CA VAL A 1006 30.00 15.36 -0.35
C VAL A 1006 30.67 16.27 0.66
N ARG A 1007 31.25 15.70 1.71
CA ARG A 1007 32.03 16.42 2.72
C ARG A 1007 33.49 16.47 2.33
N LEU A 1008 34.14 17.54 2.74
CA LEU A 1008 35.57 17.79 2.64
C LEU A 1008 36.07 18.15 4.05
N GLU A 1009 36.84 17.25 4.65
CA GLU A 1009 37.38 17.37 6.01
C GLU A 1009 38.90 17.62 5.96
N LEU A 1010 39.35 18.61 6.72
CA LEU A 1010 40.75 19.00 6.85
C LEU A 1010 41.30 18.47 8.17
N GLN A 1011 42.15 17.44 8.08
CA GLN A 1011 42.76 16.78 9.23
C GLN A 1011 44.21 17.28 9.43
N GLY A 1012 44.59 17.50 10.68
CA GLY A 1012 45.89 18.10 11.03
C GLY A 1012 45.84 19.62 11.25
N ALA A 1013 47.03 20.23 11.41
CA ALA A 1013 47.16 21.65 11.71
C ALA A 1013 47.28 22.48 10.43
N TRP A 1014 46.19 23.10 9.97
CA TRP A 1014 46.13 23.94 8.77
C TRP A 1014 46.21 25.44 9.13
N PRO A 1015 47.39 26.09 8.99
CA PRO A 1015 47.59 27.50 9.37
C PRO A 1015 47.05 28.49 8.33
N ASP A 1016 46.95 28.07 7.07
CA ASP A 1016 46.20 28.76 6.01
C ASP A 1016 45.05 27.85 5.59
N ARG A 1017 43.85 28.42 5.52
CA ARG A 1017 42.60 27.71 5.21
C ARG A 1017 41.86 28.33 4.02
N GLN A 1018 42.50 29.19 3.23
CA GLN A 1018 41.90 29.63 1.97
C GLN A 1018 42.09 28.55 0.91
N MET A 1019 41.09 27.67 0.80
CA MET A 1019 40.98 26.66 -0.26
C MET A 1019 39.72 26.91 -1.08
N GLN A 1020 39.76 26.51 -2.35
CA GLN A 1020 38.58 26.40 -3.21
C GLN A 1020 38.44 24.95 -3.68
N ALA A 1021 37.19 24.50 -3.85
CA ALA A 1021 36.87 23.25 -4.51
C ALA A 1021 36.08 23.52 -5.80
N VAL A 1022 36.35 22.78 -6.86
CA VAL A 1022 35.74 22.96 -8.18
C VAL A 1022 35.39 21.59 -8.74
N LEU A 1023 34.11 21.32 -9.03
CA LEU A 1023 33.66 20.09 -9.66
C LEU A 1023 33.72 20.25 -11.18
N PHE A 1024 34.31 19.27 -11.86
CA PHE A 1024 34.31 19.16 -13.32
C PHE A 1024 33.54 17.92 -13.76
N GLY A 1025 32.84 17.99 -14.89
CA GLY A 1025 32.28 16.82 -15.57
C GLY A 1025 33.37 15.98 -16.22
N ALA A 1026 33.03 14.74 -16.64
CA ALA A 1026 33.96 13.87 -17.38
C ALA A 1026 34.42 14.44 -18.73
N ASP A 1027 33.72 15.44 -19.29
CA ASP A 1027 34.12 16.20 -20.48
C ASP A 1027 35.11 17.35 -20.18
N GLY A 1028 35.42 17.59 -18.90
CA GLY A 1028 36.30 18.64 -18.43
C GLY A 1028 35.65 20.02 -18.24
N ARG A 1029 34.33 20.17 -18.45
CA ARG A 1029 33.61 21.42 -18.12
C ARG A 1029 33.42 21.57 -16.63
N GLN A 1030 33.42 22.80 -16.12
CA GLN A 1030 33.10 23.09 -14.73
C GLN A 1030 31.58 22.95 -14.49
N VAL A 1031 31.20 22.25 -13.42
CA VAL A 1031 29.81 21.91 -13.07
C VAL A 1031 29.39 22.63 -11.77
N ALA A 1032 30.27 22.68 -10.77
CA ALA A 1032 30.03 23.39 -9.51
C ALA A 1032 31.33 23.99 -8.95
N ARG A 1033 31.23 24.97 -8.05
CA ARG A 1033 32.40 25.63 -7.43
C ARG A 1033 32.09 26.19 -6.05
N TRP A 1034 32.95 25.84 -5.09
CA TRP A 1034 32.94 26.34 -3.72
C TRP A 1034 34.23 27.15 -3.49
N PRO A 1035 34.19 28.49 -3.58
CA PRO A 1035 35.39 29.32 -3.58
C PRO A 1035 36.04 29.51 -2.19
N ASP A 1036 35.38 29.10 -1.10
CA ASP A 1036 35.77 29.49 0.27
C ASP A 1036 35.67 28.34 1.30
N VAL A 1037 36.39 27.25 1.02
CA VAL A 1037 36.47 26.05 1.87
C VAL A 1037 37.43 26.30 3.05
N ARG A 1038 36.91 26.90 4.14
CA ARG A 1038 37.71 27.30 5.33
C ARG A 1038 37.46 26.48 6.62
N ALA A 1039 36.40 25.69 6.65
CA ALA A 1039 36.01 24.90 7.82
C ALA A 1039 36.86 23.62 7.94
N LEU A 1040 36.99 23.07 9.15
CA LEU A 1040 37.65 21.76 9.35
C LEU A 1040 36.81 20.60 8.79
N ASN A 1041 35.50 20.77 8.66
CA ASN A 1041 34.62 19.87 7.91
C ASN A 1041 33.64 20.77 7.14
N HIS A 1042 33.56 20.61 5.83
CA HIS A 1042 32.82 21.48 4.91
C HIS A 1042 31.95 20.61 4.01
N ARG A 1043 30.70 21.01 3.78
CA ARG A 1043 29.75 20.25 2.95
C ARG A 1043 29.66 20.88 1.57
N LEU A 1044 29.75 20.04 0.55
CA LEU A 1044 29.61 20.37 -0.87
C LEU A 1044 28.31 19.71 -1.32
N GLN A 1045 27.24 20.49 -1.49
CA GLN A 1045 25.99 19.96 -2.01
C GLN A 1045 26.09 19.73 -3.52
N MET A 1046 25.62 18.57 -3.95
CA MET A 1046 25.58 18.05 -5.32
C MET A 1046 24.14 17.86 -5.81
N GLU A 1047 23.16 18.28 -5.01
CA GLU A 1047 21.73 18.28 -5.36
C GLU A 1047 21.50 19.09 -6.65
N GLY A 1048 20.61 18.60 -7.52
CA GLY A 1048 20.40 19.14 -8.87
C GLY A 1048 21.48 18.76 -9.92
N ILE A 1049 22.62 18.18 -9.53
CA ILE A 1049 23.61 17.66 -10.49
C ILE A 1049 23.17 16.24 -10.94
N PRO A 1050 23.17 15.91 -12.25
CA PRO A 1050 22.79 14.58 -12.72
C PRO A 1050 23.72 13.47 -12.21
N ALA A 1051 23.21 12.24 -12.05
CA ALA A 1051 24.06 11.09 -11.78
C ALA A 1051 25.09 10.89 -12.91
N GLY A 1052 26.34 10.60 -12.53
CA GLY A 1052 27.46 10.58 -13.45
C GLY A 1052 28.82 10.65 -12.78
N VAL A 1053 29.88 10.59 -13.59
CA VAL A 1053 31.28 10.68 -13.15
C VAL A 1053 31.77 12.13 -13.24
N TYR A 1054 32.28 12.63 -12.13
CA TYR A 1054 32.81 13.98 -11.96
C TYR A 1054 34.23 13.95 -11.38
N PHE A 1055 34.91 15.09 -11.42
CA PHE A 1055 36.25 15.28 -10.87
C PHE A 1055 36.27 16.53 -9.97
N LEU A 1056 36.34 16.33 -8.66
CA LEU A 1056 36.43 17.41 -7.69
C LEU A 1056 37.89 17.82 -7.50
N ARG A 1057 38.23 19.02 -7.96
CA ARG A 1057 39.55 19.61 -7.77
C ARG A 1057 39.56 20.56 -6.57
N VAL A 1058 40.32 20.24 -5.54
CA VAL A 1058 40.56 21.11 -4.38
C VAL A 1058 41.91 21.77 -4.53
N THR A 1059 41.98 23.10 -4.44
CA THR A 1059 43.23 23.87 -4.54
C THR A 1059 43.40 24.84 -3.38
N GLY A 1060 44.62 24.92 -2.84
CA GLY A 1060 45.03 25.85 -1.79
C GLY A 1060 46.53 26.14 -1.87
N SER A 1061 47.13 26.58 -0.76
CA SER A 1061 48.57 26.88 -0.68
C SER A 1061 49.49 25.68 -0.95
N PHE A 1062 48.99 24.45 -0.79
CA PHE A 1062 49.67 23.19 -1.13
C PHE A 1062 49.62 22.82 -2.63
N GLY A 1063 49.03 23.66 -3.49
CA GLY A 1063 48.79 23.36 -4.89
C GLY A 1063 47.36 22.84 -5.10
N GLY A 1064 47.20 21.68 -5.74
CA GLY A 1064 45.88 21.15 -6.06
C GLY A 1064 45.83 19.63 -6.18
N ILE A 1065 44.85 19.04 -5.51
CA ILE A 1065 44.44 17.64 -5.65
C ILE A 1065 43.19 17.57 -6.53
N THR A 1066 43.00 16.45 -7.22
CA THR A 1066 41.78 16.15 -7.97
C THR A 1066 41.34 14.74 -7.62
N GLU A 1067 40.10 14.60 -7.17
CA GLU A 1067 39.48 13.34 -6.81
C GLU A 1067 38.32 13.01 -7.75
N ARG A 1068 38.13 11.72 -8.10
CA ARG A 1068 37.04 11.30 -8.97
C ARG A 1068 35.80 11.01 -8.13
N LEU A 1069 34.76 11.81 -8.31
CA LEU A 1069 33.46 11.58 -7.68
C LEU A 1069 32.52 10.79 -8.61
N LEU A 1070 31.68 9.94 -8.02
CA LEU A 1070 30.50 9.37 -8.67
C LEU A 1070 29.25 9.92 -7.98
N LEU A 1071 28.37 10.55 -8.73
CA LEU A 1071 27.05 10.96 -8.23
C LEU A 1071 26.05 9.88 -8.67
N LEU A 1072 25.28 9.37 -7.73
CA LEU A 1072 24.16 8.46 -7.91
C LEU A 1072 22.85 9.27 -7.79
N ARG A 1073 21.75 8.73 -8.31
CA ARG A 1073 20.40 9.16 -7.93
C ARG A 1073 20.00 8.39 -6.69
#